data_AF-A0A3S3JPD8-F1
#
_entry.id   AF-A0A3S3JPD8-F1
#
_cell.length_a   1.000
_cell.length_b   1.000
_cell.length_c   1.000
_cell.angle_alpha   90.00
_cell.angle_beta   90.00
_cell.angle_gamma   90.00
#
_symmetry.space_group_name_H-M   'P 1'
#
loop_
_entity.id
_entity.type
_entity.pdbx_description
1 polymer ?
#
loop_
_entity_poly.entity_id
_entity_poly.type
_entity_poly.pdbx_seq_one_letter_code
_entity_poly.pdbx_strand_id
1 'polypeptide(L)'
;LWAETRARFTSGDITEAFAGVTLLEAAGERDEAVAIAVTLKRAVEQPGQRAALVTGDRALARRVSVELLRFGVVADDSGGTPLIHTPAAGLLRLALQAAFRPGDPVALLSLLKHPLLGLGLERTSVRHAAEIVELVALRGGTGRPDIASLPELFEARLTGVRNGTRPPFWFSRLTVRNIERAHELLVRLAAALAPLIAFRSQAEADLAELTRASVVALEGLGRSADGSLSELYAGDAGEKLAELLRGLVAASATFSFAADEWPDMMEALIAPETVKPAQGTDRNIAIWGALEARLQNVDTLVVGGLNEGVWPRKPESDRFMSRLMKTGIDLEPPERRIGLAAHDFQMAMGAKQVVLARSARSGDAPAVPSRWLQRLLTFIGKDHAAVLRRRGDEFLSWARALDAGERKDFAPRPQPKPPLAVRPQHFSVTEIETLRRDPYAIYARRILRLMPLDPVIRDPGAAERGTLFHAILHLFSRTVADPLVPEALDGLIAAGRACFVEAALPPDVEAVWWPRFEKLAAGIIEWERGRAFAVTMRHAEERAEKTGVGQSGVTLSGYADRVDLLAGGMADILDYKTGSSPSKAQAHTLLSPQLALEGALLRRGAFNGLGAREPSQLAFIRLKPNGAVFEESILEYNHKLRTAADLAEEAWARLEKLLIHYADPSTGYLSRALPFREGETDGDYDHLARVLEWSAGGDADDEAGEA
;
A
#
# COMPACT_ATOMS: atom_id res chain seq x y z
N LEU A 1 -14.13 48.56 -28.45
CA LEU A 1 -15.23 47.58 -28.57
C LEU A 1 -15.89 47.20 -27.24
N TRP A 2 -15.26 46.46 -26.33
CA TRP A 2 -16.02 45.83 -25.22
C TRP A 2 -16.57 46.81 -24.16
N ALA A 3 -15.80 47.84 -23.80
CA ALA A 3 -16.27 48.92 -22.93
C ALA A 3 -17.35 49.80 -23.60
N GLU A 4 -17.25 50.00 -24.92
CA GLU A 4 -18.24 50.75 -25.70
C GLU A 4 -19.55 49.98 -25.84
N THR A 5 -19.50 48.64 -25.96
CA THR A 5 -20.70 47.79 -25.99
C THR A 5 -21.38 47.74 -24.62
N ARG A 6 -20.61 47.68 -23.52
CA ARG A 6 -21.17 47.69 -22.16
C ARG A 6 -22.03 48.92 -21.89
N ALA A 7 -21.60 50.09 -22.36
CA ALA A 7 -22.33 51.35 -22.19
C ALA A 7 -23.73 51.36 -22.85
N ARG A 8 -24.03 50.39 -23.73
CA ARG A 8 -25.33 50.25 -24.40
C ARG A 8 -26.37 49.49 -23.58
N PHE A 9 -25.98 48.85 -22.48
CA PHE A 9 -26.87 48.08 -21.63
C PHE A 9 -27.03 48.76 -20.28
N THR A 10 -28.28 48.94 -19.86
CA THR A 10 -28.60 49.46 -18.53
C THR A 10 -28.44 48.37 -17.47
N SER A 11 -28.37 48.78 -16.20
CA SER A 11 -28.37 47.82 -15.08
C SER A 11 -29.65 46.95 -15.07
N GLY A 12 -30.77 47.49 -15.56
CA GLY A 12 -32.04 46.76 -15.70
C GLY A 12 -31.92 45.64 -16.73
N ASP A 13 -31.40 45.96 -17.92
CA ASP A 13 -31.20 44.98 -19.00
C ASP A 13 -30.30 43.81 -18.56
N ILE A 14 -29.22 44.11 -17.82
CA ILE A 14 -28.32 43.08 -17.27
C ILE A 14 -29.06 42.24 -16.21
N THR A 15 -29.86 42.86 -15.35
CA THR A 15 -30.60 42.13 -14.31
C THR A 15 -31.61 41.16 -14.92
N GLU A 16 -32.34 41.60 -15.95
CA GLU A 16 -33.30 40.77 -16.67
C GLU A 16 -32.60 39.64 -17.44
N ALA A 17 -31.55 39.95 -18.19
CA ALA A 17 -30.80 38.95 -18.96
C ALA A 17 -30.17 37.85 -18.09
N PHE A 18 -29.77 38.18 -16.86
CA PHE A 18 -29.17 37.23 -15.92
C PHE A 18 -30.14 36.79 -14.80
N ALA A 19 -31.45 37.01 -14.96
CA ALA A 19 -32.44 36.64 -13.97
C ALA A 19 -32.45 35.12 -13.68
N GLY A 20 -32.24 34.29 -14.72
CA GLY A 20 -32.15 32.83 -14.62
C GLY A 20 -30.72 32.26 -14.53
N VAL A 21 -29.71 33.10 -14.29
CA VAL A 21 -28.30 32.65 -14.24
C VAL A 21 -27.80 32.59 -12.80
N THR A 22 -27.11 31.52 -12.45
CA THR A 22 -26.46 31.30 -11.16
C THR A 22 -24.97 31.03 -11.35
N LEU A 23 -24.13 31.53 -10.46
CA LEU A 23 -22.69 31.23 -10.42
C LEU A 23 -22.37 30.48 -9.13
N LEU A 24 -21.83 29.28 -9.28
CA LEU A 24 -21.41 28.38 -8.20
C LEU A 24 -19.88 28.27 -8.21
N GLU A 25 -19.23 28.78 -7.17
CA GLU A 25 -17.78 28.72 -6.99
C GLU A 25 -17.43 27.85 -5.77
N ALA A 26 -17.14 26.58 -6.01
CA ALA A 26 -16.81 25.61 -4.97
C ALA A 26 -15.34 25.69 -4.53
N ALA A 27 -15.03 25.28 -3.30
CA ALA A 27 -13.64 25.29 -2.80
C ALA A 27 -12.75 24.26 -3.49
N GLY A 28 -13.32 23.10 -3.86
CA GLY A 28 -12.64 22.03 -4.57
C GLY A 28 -13.60 21.22 -5.45
N GLU A 29 -13.06 20.24 -6.17
CA GLU A 29 -13.80 19.45 -7.16
C GLU A 29 -14.91 18.58 -6.54
N ARG A 30 -14.73 18.12 -5.29
CA ARG A 30 -15.75 17.37 -4.56
C ARG A 30 -16.96 18.23 -4.22
N ASP A 31 -16.71 19.39 -3.62
CA ASP A 31 -17.76 20.38 -3.31
C ASP A 31 -18.53 20.79 -4.57
N GLU A 32 -17.84 20.97 -5.70
CA GLU A 32 -18.47 21.26 -6.99
C GLU A 32 -19.42 20.13 -7.40
N ALA A 33 -18.96 18.87 -7.36
CA ALA A 33 -19.76 17.73 -7.77
C ALA A 33 -21.02 17.56 -6.90
N VAL A 34 -20.90 17.67 -5.57
CA VAL A 34 -22.05 17.56 -4.65
C VAL A 34 -23.05 18.68 -4.94
N ALA A 35 -22.57 19.92 -5.08
CA ALA A 35 -23.46 21.06 -5.29
C ALA A 35 -24.15 21.02 -6.68
N ILE A 36 -23.48 20.50 -7.71
CA ILE A 36 -24.11 20.20 -9.01
C ILE A 36 -25.19 19.13 -8.85
N ALA A 37 -24.92 18.03 -8.14
CA ALA A 37 -25.90 16.97 -7.91
C ALA A 37 -27.16 17.48 -7.19
N VAL A 38 -26.99 18.31 -6.15
CA VAL A 38 -28.10 19.00 -5.47
C VAL A 38 -28.87 19.91 -6.42
N THR A 39 -28.17 20.66 -7.27
CA THR A 39 -28.78 21.54 -8.27
C THR A 39 -29.65 20.76 -9.26
N LEU A 40 -29.12 19.67 -9.83
CA LEU A 40 -29.84 18.81 -10.76
C LEU A 40 -31.06 18.17 -10.08
N LYS A 41 -30.89 17.68 -8.85
CA LYS A 41 -31.98 17.05 -8.09
C LYS A 41 -33.11 18.03 -7.80
N ARG A 42 -32.79 19.25 -7.35
CA ARG A 42 -33.79 20.32 -7.10
C ARG A 42 -34.54 20.69 -8.37
N ALA A 43 -33.85 20.79 -9.51
CA ALA A 43 -34.47 21.16 -10.77
C ALA A 43 -35.59 20.19 -11.18
N VAL A 44 -35.39 18.88 -10.98
CA VAL A 44 -36.38 17.86 -11.35
C VAL A 44 -37.39 17.52 -10.25
N GLU A 45 -37.36 18.19 -9.10
CA GLU A 45 -38.42 18.06 -8.08
C GLU A 45 -39.76 18.61 -8.58
N GLN A 46 -39.72 19.57 -9.50
CA GLN A 46 -40.92 20.08 -10.16
C GLN A 46 -41.34 19.10 -11.26
N PRO A 47 -42.55 18.51 -11.19
CA PRO A 47 -42.99 17.52 -12.17
C PRO A 47 -42.93 18.06 -13.60
N GLY A 48 -42.31 17.29 -14.50
CA GLY A 48 -42.18 17.63 -15.92
C GLY A 48 -40.95 18.49 -16.27
N GLN A 49 -40.15 18.93 -15.29
CA GLN A 49 -38.89 19.61 -15.58
C GLN A 49 -37.76 18.63 -15.89
N ARG A 50 -36.88 19.05 -16.81
CA ARG A 50 -35.66 18.32 -17.16
C ARG A 50 -34.43 19.16 -16.83
N ALA A 51 -33.37 18.51 -16.40
CA ALA A 51 -32.10 19.13 -16.08
C ALA A 51 -30.94 18.36 -16.72
N ALA A 52 -29.85 19.06 -17.03
CA ALA A 52 -28.64 18.41 -17.51
C ALA A 52 -27.36 19.10 -17.04
N LEU A 53 -26.31 18.30 -16.86
CA LEU A 53 -24.94 18.78 -16.71
C LEU A 53 -24.23 18.71 -18.07
N VAL A 54 -23.60 19.81 -18.47
CA VAL A 54 -22.70 19.87 -19.62
C VAL A 54 -21.30 20.10 -19.10
N THR A 55 -20.39 19.16 -19.36
CA THR A 55 -18.98 19.30 -19.00
C THR A 55 -18.05 18.59 -19.96
N GLY A 56 -16.88 19.19 -20.20
CA GLY A 56 -15.77 18.52 -20.88
C GLY A 56 -14.92 17.66 -19.94
N ASP A 57 -15.15 17.75 -18.63
CA ASP A 57 -14.42 16.99 -17.61
C ASP A 57 -15.15 15.69 -17.26
N ARG A 58 -14.62 14.55 -17.73
CA ARG A 58 -15.17 13.23 -17.44
C ARG A 58 -15.01 12.83 -15.97
N ALA A 59 -14.03 13.36 -15.24
CA ALA A 59 -13.90 13.10 -13.81
C ALA A 59 -15.00 13.82 -13.03
N LEU A 60 -15.32 15.06 -13.39
CA LEU A 60 -16.48 15.78 -12.83
C LEU A 60 -17.79 15.05 -13.14
N ALA A 61 -18.01 14.65 -14.40
CA ALA A 61 -19.20 13.89 -14.80
C ALA A 61 -19.41 12.64 -13.91
N ARG A 62 -18.37 11.81 -13.74
CA ARG A 62 -18.42 10.62 -12.89
C ARG A 62 -18.70 10.94 -11.43
N ARG A 63 -18.05 11.97 -10.86
CA ARG A 63 -18.30 12.39 -9.47
C ARG A 63 -19.76 12.82 -9.28
N VAL A 64 -20.31 13.59 -10.21
CA VAL A 64 -21.72 14.00 -10.17
C VAL A 64 -22.64 12.79 -10.28
N SER A 65 -22.38 11.84 -11.19
CA SER A 65 -23.14 10.60 -11.28
C SER A 65 -23.15 9.82 -9.97
N VAL A 66 -22.02 9.75 -9.26
CA VAL A 66 -21.91 9.08 -7.95
C VAL A 66 -22.69 9.84 -6.87
N GLU A 67 -22.58 11.17 -6.81
CA GLU A 67 -23.32 11.98 -5.84
C GLU A 67 -24.84 11.93 -6.07
N LEU A 68 -25.29 11.83 -7.32
CA LEU A 68 -26.71 11.68 -7.67
C LEU A 68 -27.32 10.37 -7.11
N LEU A 69 -26.54 9.31 -6.96
CA LEU A 69 -27.00 8.05 -6.33
C LEU A 69 -27.46 8.25 -4.88
N ARG A 70 -26.93 9.26 -4.16
CA ARG A 70 -27.39 9.61 -2.80
C ARG A 70 -28.86 10.01 -2.77
N PHE A 71 -29.38 10.48 -3.90
CA PHE A 71 -30.78 10.86 -4.08
C PHE A 71 -31.58 9.78 -4.83
N GLY A 72 -31.00 8.60 -5.06
CA GLY A 72 -31.62 7.52 -5.86
C GLY A 72 -31.73 7.84 -7.35
N VAL A 73 -30.97 8.81 -7.85
CA VAL A 73 -30.99 9.21 -9.27
C VAL A 73 -29.83 8.53 -10.00
N VAL A 74 -30.15 7.78 -11.06
CA VAL A 74 -29.18 7.27 -12.03
C VAL A 74 -29.25 8.14 -13.27
N ALA A 75 -28.29 9.04 -13.47
CA ALA A 75 -28.30 9.95 -14.63
C ALA A 75 -27.99 9.22 -15.94
N ASP A 76 -28.56 9.72 -17.04
CA ASP A 76 -28.18 9.33 -18.39
C ASP A 76 -26.85 10.03 -18.78
N ASP A 77 -25.73 9.33 -18.61
CA ASP A 77 -24.39 9.82 -19.00
C ASP A 77 -24.00 9.34 -20.40
N SER A 78 -24.08 10.25 -21.36
CA SER A 78 -23.79 9.99 -22.78
C SER A 78 -22.36 9.52 -23.03
N GLY A 79 -21.41 9.93 -22.17
CA GLY A 79 -20.01 9.58 -22.27
C GLY A 79 -19.66 8.25 -21.60
N GLY A 80 -20.61 7.60 -20.94
CA GLY A 80 -20.50 6.26 -20.36
C GLY A 80 -19.32 6.02 -19.41
N THR A 81 -19.13 4.75 -19.06
CA THR A 81 -18.01 4.27 -18.23
C THR A 81 -16.99 3.54 -19.11
N PRO A 82 -15.69 3.88 -19.05
CA PRO A 82 -14.67 3.12 -19.79
C PRO A 82 -14.71 1.63 -19.43
N LEU A 83 -14.74 0.75 -20.43
CA LEU A 83 -14.88 -0.69 -20.23
C LEU A 83 -13.78 -1.26 -19.33
N ILE A 84 -12.57 -0.71 -19.45
CA ILE A 84 -11.38 -1.10 -18.66
C ILE A 84 -11.57 -0.97 -17.14
N HIS A 85 -12.50 -0.14 -16.68
CA HIS A 85 -12.79 0.08 -15.25
C HIS A 85 -13.95 -0.81 -14.74
N THR A 86 -14.52 -1.65 -15.58
CA THR A 86 -15.60 -2.55 -15.19
C THR A 86 -15.07 -3.83 -14.52
N PRO A 87 -15.84 -4.47 -13.62
CA PRO A 87 -15.40 -5.70 -12.97
C PRO A 87 -15.03 -6.84 -13.94
N ALA A 88 -15.78 -7.02 -15.03
CA ALA A 88 -15.52 -8.09 -15.99
C ALA A 88 -14.18 -7.88 -16.74
N ALA A 89 -13.92 -6.66 -17.20
CA ALA A 89 -12.63 -6.31 -17.81
C ALA A 89 -11.48 -6.36 -16.78
N GLY A 90 -11.76 -5.99 -15.52
CA GLY A 90 -10.81 -6.10 -14.41
C GLY A 90 -10.37 -7.56 -14.16
N LEU A 91 -11.31 -8.51 -14.15
CA LEU A 91 -10.99 -9.94 -14.03
C LEU A 91 -10.10 -10.41 -15.17
N LEU A 92 -10.43 -10.05 -16.42
CA LEU A 92 -9.62 -10.40 -17.59
C LEU A 92 -8.20 -9.83 -17.47
N ARG A 93 -8.05 -8.55 -17.12
CA ARG A 93 -6.74 -7.92 -16.94
C ARG A 93 -5.93 -8.63 -15.86
N LEU A 94 -6.52 -8.89 -14.69
CA LEU A 94 -5.85 -9.60 -13.61
C LEU A 94 -5.45 -11.03 -14.00
N ALA A 95 -6.29 -11.72 -14.76
CA ALA A 95 -5.98 -13.04 -15.29
C ALA A 95 -4.77 -13.01 -16.24
N LEU A 96 -4.72 -12.04 -17.16
CA LEU A 96 -3.59 -11.85 -18.08
C LEU A 96 -2.31 -11.46 -17.33
N GLN A 97 -2.40 -10.55 -16.34
CA GLN A 97 -1.26 -10.16 -15.51
C GLN A 97 -0.71 -11.36 -14.74
N ALA A 98 -1.56 -12.11 -14.04
CA ALA A 98 -1.15 -13.32 -13.31
C ALA A 98 -0.59 -14.39 -14.26
N ALA A 99 -1.17 -14.53 -15.45
CA ALA A 99 -0.76 -15.50 -16.43
C ALA A 99 0.54 -15.13 -17.15
N PHE A 100 0.90 -13.88 -17.39
CA PHE A 100 2.10 -13.53 -18.18
C PHE A 100 3.20 -12.83 -17.37
N ARG A 101 2.91 -12.32 -16.17
CA ARG A 101 3.87 -11.63 -15.30
C ARG A 101 4.03 -12.37 -13.96
N PRO A 102 4.71 -13.53 -13.96
CA PRO A 102 4.93 -14.29 -12.72
C PRO A 102 5.80 -13.50 -11.73
N GLY A 103 5.63 -13.79 -10.44
CA GLY A 103 6.40 -13.14 -9.38
C GLY A 103 5.75 -11.91 -8.75
N ASP A 104 4.59 -11.45 -9.24
CA ASP A 104 3.82 -10.38 -8.60
C ASP A 104 2.74 -10.94 -7.64
N PRO A 105 3.00 -11.00 -6.33
CA PRO A 105 2.02 -11.50 -5.37
C PRO A 105 0.79 -10.59 -5.21
N VAL A 106 0.90 -9.30 -5.53
CA VAL A 106 -0.22 -8.35 -5.45
C VAL A 106 -1.21 -8.63 -6.56
N ALA A 107 -0.73 -8.90 -7.79
CA ALA A 107 -1.57 -9.32 -8.90
C ALA A 107 -2.30 -10.64 -8.59
N LEU A 108 -1.59 -11.64 -8.06
CA LEU A 108 -2.18 -12.92 -7.65
C LEU A 108 -3.26 -12.74 -6.58
N LEU A 109 -2.98 -11.96 -5.54
CA LEU A 109 -3.93 -11.70 -4.47
C LEU A 109 -5.16 -10.92 -4.96
N SER A 110 -4.94 -9.97 -5.88
CA SER A 110 -6.02 -9.20 -6.51
C SER A 110 -6.93 -10.09 -7.34
N LEU A 111 -6.37 -11.05 -8.08
CA LEU A 111 -7.15 -12.06 -8.81
C LEU A 111 -7.94 -12.96 -7.84
N LEU A 112 -7.28 -13.53 -6.82
CA LEU A 112 -7.90 -14.41 -5.81
C LEU A 112 -9.06 -13.75 -5.05
N LYS A 113 -8.96 -12.43 -4.81
CA LYS A 113 -9.99 -11.65 -4.09
C LYS A 113 -11.01 -10.99 -5.01
N HIS A 114 -10.89 -11.14 -6.32
CA HIS A 114 -11.74 -10.46 -7.28
C HIS A 114 -13.23 -10.83 -7.07
N PRO A 115 -14.17 -9.86 -7.10
CA PRO A 115 -15.59 -10.12 -6.83
C PRO A 115 -16.24 -11.14 -7.77
N LEU A 116 -15.80 -11.18 -9.02
CA LEU A 116 -16.30 -12.11 -10.06
C LEU A 116 -15.50 -13.43 -10.16
N LEU A 117 -14.54 -13.70 -9.26
CA LEU A 117 -13.89 -15.00 -9.26
C LEU A 117 -14.88 -16.05 -8.71
N GLY A 118 -15.28 -16.99 -9.56
CA GLY A 118 -16.27 -18.03 -9.26
C GLY A 118 -15.70 -19.44 -9.30
N LEU A 119 -14.93 -19.81 -10.33
CA LEU A 119 -14.32 -21.14 -10.52
C LEU A 119 -15.32 -22.32 -10.42
N GLY A 120 -16.60 -22.08 -10.67
CA GLY A 120 -17.65 -23.09 -10.49
C GLY A 120 -17.92 -23.44 -9.02
N LEU A 121 -17.65 -22.53 -8.09
CA LEU A 121 -17.83 -22.68 -6.65
C LEU A 121 -18.72 -21.57 -6.09
N GLU A 122 -19.29 -21.79 -4.90
CA GLU A 122 -20.03 -20.74 -4.20
C GLU A 122 -19.10 -19.58 -3.81
N ARG A 123 -19.58 -18.34 -3.97
CA ARG A 123 -18.79 -17.12 -3.74
C ARG A 123 -18.18 -17.04 -2.33
N THR A 124 -18.91 -17.49 -1.32
CA THR A 124 -18.47 -17.55 0.08
C THR A 124 -17.31 -18.54 0.25
N SER A 125 -17.39 -19.70 -0.42
CA SER A 125 -16.33 -20.71 -0.42
C SER A 125 -15.08 -20.21 -1.13
N VAL A 126 -15.23 -19.53 -2.28
CA VAL A 126 -14.09 -18.91 -2.99
C VAL A 126 -13.39 -17.88 -2.11
N ARG A 127 -14.14 -16.99 -1.46
CA ARG A 127 -13.57 -15.96 -0.59
C ARG A 127 -12.75 -16.57 0.55
N HIS A 128 -13.34 -17.54 1.25
CA HIS A 128 -12.71 -18.16 2.41
C HIS A 128 -11.46 -18.96 2.01
N ALA A 129 -11.52 -19.68 0.89
CA ALA A 129 -10.38 -20.38 0.32
C ALA A 129 -9.27 -19.40 -0.09
N ALA A 130 -9.59 -18.28 -0.73
CA ALA A 130 -8.62 -17.24 -1.09
C ALA A 130 -7.90 -16.64 0.14
N GLU A 131 -8.61 -16.42 1.25
CA GLU A 131 -8.02 -15.95 2.51
C GLU A 131 -7.02 -16.98 3.10
N ILE A 132 -7.32 -18.28 2.96
CA ILE A 132 -6.41 -19.36 3.40
C ILE A 132 -5.19 -19.45 2.48
N VAL A 133 -5.38 -19.35 1.17
CA VAL A 133 -4.28 -19.29 0.19
C VAL A 133 -3.39 -18.09 0.47
N GLU A 134 -3.96 -16.93 0.78
CA GLU A 134 -3.18 -15.75 1.18
C GLU A 134 -2.31 -16.04 2.39
N LEU A 135 -2.88 -16.57 3.47
CA LEU A 135 -2.17 -16.84 4.72
C LEU A 135 -1.04 -17.86 4.54
N VAL A 136 -1.28 -18.93 3.78
CA VAL A 136 -0.34 -20.06 3.66
C VAL A 136 0.70 -19.81 2.56
N ALA A 137 0.27 -19.41 1.36
CA ALA A 137 1.13 -19.33 0.19
C ALA A 137 1.71 -17.93 -0.05
N LEU A 138 0.95 -16.87 0.22
CA LEU A 138 1.30 -15.51 -0.21
C LEU A 138 1.71 -14.56 0.92
N ARG A 139 1.70 -14.99 2.19
CA ARG A 139 2.22 -14.22 3.33
C ARG A 139 3.42 -14.90 3.97
N GLY A 140 4.32 -14.08 4.47
CA GLY A 140 5.57 -14.51 5.07
C GLY A 140 6.58 -15.10 4.09
N GLY A 141 7.81 -15.24 4.58
CA GLY A 141 8.94 -15.76 3.81
C GLY A 141 9.27 -14.93 2.57
N THR A 142 10.09 -15.53 1.71
CA THR A 142 10.55 -14.92 0.47
C THR A 142 10.28 -15.81 -0.73
N GLY A 143 10.27 -15.20 -1.92
CA GLY A 143 10.12 -15.90 -3.19
C GLY A 143 9.28 -15.11 -4.20
N ARG A 144 9.24 -15.62 -5.42
CA ARG A 144 8.46 -15.08 -6.54
C ARG A 144 7.35 -16.07 -6.89
N PRO A 145 6.14 -15.89 -6.36
CA PRO A 145 5.07 -16.85 -6.60
C PRO A 145 4.62 -16.78 -8.07
N ASP A 146 4.34 -17.93 -8.65
CA ASP A 146 3.76 -18.04 -9.98
C ASP A 146 2.40 -18.72 -9.86
N ILE A 147 1.40 -18.21 -10.58
CA ILE A 147 0.05 -18.78 -10.60
C ILE A 147 0.07 -20.25 -11.07
N ALA A 148 1.01 -20.60 -11.96
CA ALA A 148 1.14 -21.94 -12.51
C ALA A 148 1.60 -22.96 -11.47
N SER A 149 2.45 -22.55 -10.52
CA SER A 149 3.02 -23.39 -9.46
C SER A 149 2.47 -23.07 -8.07
N LEU A 150 1.41 -22.26 -8.01
CA LEU A 150 0.79 -21.84 -6.75
C LEU A 150 0.22 -23.02 -5.94
N PRO A 151 -0.38 -24.07 -6.55
CA PRO A 151 -0.77 -25.28 -5.83
C PRO A 151 0.41 -25.94 -5.10
N GLU A 152 1.54 -26.11 -5.78
CA GLU A 152 2.76 -26.72 -5.23
C GLU A 152 3.37 -25.85 -4.13
N LEU A 153 3.41 -24.53 -4.34
CA LEU A 153 3.88 -23.57 -3.34
C LEU A 153 3.04 -23.63 -2.06
N PHE A 154 1.71 -23.74 -2.20
CA PHE A 154 0.80 -23.87 -1.08
C PHE A 154 1.09 -25.15 -0.26
N GLU A 155 1.24 -26.30 -0.91
CA GLU A 155 1.54 -27.57 -0.23
C GLU A 155 2.93 -27.57 0.43
N ALA A 156 3.94 -27.03 -0.26
CA ALA A 156 5.29 -26.92 0.28
C ALA A 156 5.31 -26.04 1.55
N ARG A 157 4.65 -24.88 1.50
CA ARG A 157 4.56 -23.97 2.65
C ARG A 157 3.71 -24.55 3.78
N LEU A 158 2.61 -25.22 3.47
CA LEU A 158 1.78 -25.89 4.47
C LEU A 158 2.56 -26.97 5.21
N THR A 159 3.37 -27.75 4.50
CA THR A 159 4.25 -28.78 5.07
C THR A 159 5.35 -28.16 5.92
N GLY A 160 5.96 -27.07 5.44
CA GLY A 160 6.96 -26.31 6.20
C GLY A 160 6.39 -25.77 7.52
N VAL A 161 5.16 -25.25 7.50
CA VAL A 161 4.47 -24.78 8.70
C VAL A 161 4.16 -25.93 9.67
N ARG A 162 3.73 -27.11 9.16
CA ARG A 162 3.45 -28.30 9.99
C ARG A 162 4.68 -28.85 10.69
N ASN A 163 5.83 -28.83 10.01
CA ASN A 163 7.09 -29.38 10.51
C ASN A 163 7.92 -28.34 11.29
N GLY A 164 7.53 -27.06 11.24
CA GLY A 164 8.24 -25.98 11.92
C GLY A 164 8.15 -26.07 13.44
N THR A 165 9.22 -25.65 14.12
CA THR A 165 9.28 -25.60 15.60
C THR A 165 8.35 -24.54 16.20
N ARG A 166 7.95 -23.53 15.41
CA ARG A 166 7.02 -22.46 15.82
C ARG A 166 6.05 -22.16 14.68
N PRO A 167 4.90 -22.85 14.59
CA PRO A 167 3.90 -22.53 13.60
C PRO A 167 3.30 -21.14 13.86
N PRO A 168 2.84 -20.43 12.82
CA PRO A 168 2.21 -19.12 12.96
C PRO A 168 0.88 -19.25 13.71
N PHE A 169 0.46 -18.16 14.37
CA PHE A 169 -0.70 -18.17 15.27
C PHE A 169 -1.99 -18.63 14.60
N TRP A 170 -2.17 -18.31 13.31
CA TRP A 170 -3.36 -18.64 12.54
C TRP A 170 -3.42 -20.13 12.16
N PHE A 171 -2.30 -20.86 12.20
CA PHE A 171 -2.26 -22.27 11.79
C PHE A 171 -3.19 -23.14 12.64
N SER A 172 -3.22 -22.88 13.95
CA SER A 172 -4.11 -23.56 14.91
C SER A 172 -5.61 -23.38 14.61
N ARG A 173 -5.98 -22.38 13.79
CA ARG A 173 -7.36 -22.05 13.43
C ARG A 173 -7.78 -22.67 12.10
N LEU A 174 -6.85 -23.30 11.37
CA LEU A 174 -7.15 -23.97 10.12
C LEU A 174 -7.75 -25.36 10.38
N THR A 175 -8.82 -25.69 9.66
CA THR A 175 -9.43 -27.03 9.67
C THR A 175 -9.01 -27.79 8.42
N VAL A 176 -9.09 -29.13 8.47
CA VAL A 176 -8.80 -29.98 7.29
C VAL A 176 -9.67 -29.57 6.10
N ARG A 177 -10.98 -29.38 6.34
CA ARG A 177 -11.94 -28.91 5.33
C ARG A 177 -11.56 -27.56 4.70
N ASN A 178 -11.02 -26.65 5.51
CA ASN A 178 -10.56 -25.34 5.04
C ASN A 178 -9.37 -25.50 4.08
N ILE A 179 -8.41 -26.37 4.44
CA ILE A 179 -7.24 -26.68 3.61
C ILE A 179 -7.66 -27.35 2.29
N GLU A 180 -8.54 -28.35 2.34
CA GLU A 180 -9.05 -29.05 1.15
C GLU A 180 -9.74 -28.09 0.19
N ARG A 181 -10.53 -27.13 0.70
CA ARG A 181 -11.19 -26.09 -0.11
C ARG A 181 -10.19 -25.13 -0.76
N ALA A 182 -9.14 -24.76 -0.03
CA ALA A 182 -8.06 -23.93 -0.58
C ALA A 182 -7.33 -24.67 -1.71
N HIS A 183 -7.03 -25.95 -1.52
CA HIS A 183 -6.43 -26.80 -2.53
C HIS A 183 -7.32 -26.96 -3.77
N GLU A 184 -8.62 -27.25 -3.59
CA GLU A 184 -9.59 -27.35 -4.68
C GLU A 184 -9.66 -26.06 -5.50
N LEU A 185 -9.71 -24.90 -4.83
CA LEU A 185 -9.68 -23.60 -5.49
C LEU A 185 -8.42 -23.44 -6.34
N LEU A 186 -7.25 -23.74 -5.78
CA LEU A 186 -5.96 -23.60 -6.48
C LEU A 186 -5.88 -24.50 -7.71
N VAL A 187 -6.34 -25.75 -7.62
CA VAL A 187 -6.38 -26.67 -8.77
C VAL A 187 -7.29 -26.13 -9.88
N ARG A 188 -8.50 -25.66 -9.53
CA ARG A 188 -9.43 -25.07 -10.51
C ARG A 188 -8.89 -23.78 -11.12
N LEU A 189 -8.21 -22.96 -10.34
CA LEU A 189 -7.57 -21.72 -10.78
C LEU A 189 -6.45 -21.99 -11.78
N ALA A 190 -5.56 -22.93 -11.47
CA ALA A 190 -4.49 -23.34 -12.37
C ALA A 190 -5.06 -23.93 -13.67
N ALA A 191 -6.09 -24.78 -13.58
CA ALA A 191 -6.76 -25.35 -14.74
C ALA A 191 -7.43 -24.27 -15.63
N ALA A 192 -8.08 -23.27 -15.04
CA ALA A 192 -8.70 -22.18 -15.79
C ALA A 192 -7.67 -21.35 -16.56
N LEU A 193 -6.48 -21.12 -15.99
CA LEU A 193 -5.42 -20.31 -16.60
C LEU A 193 -4.46 -21.11 -17.50
N ALA A 194 -4.50 -22.44 -17.46
CA ALA A 194 -3.64 -23.30 -18.26
C ALA A 194 -3.61 -22.95 -19.77
N PRO A 195 -4.75 -22.60 -20.43
CA PRO A 195 -4.73 -22.19 -21.83
C PRO A 195 -3.87 -20.96 -22.11
N LEU A 196 -3.79 -20.00 -21.18
CA LEU A 196 -2.94 -18.81 -21.32
C LEU A 196 -1.49 -19.12 -20.99
N ILE A 197 -1.24 -19.90 -19.94
CA ILE A 197 0.10 -20.29 -19.49
C ILE A 197 0.85 -21.05 -20.60
N ALA A 198 0.14 -21.84 -21.42
CA ALA A 198 0.70 -22.55 -22.56
C ALA A 198 1.36 -21.65 -23.63
N PHE A 199 1.03 -20.35 -23.66
CA PHE A 199 1.63 -19.39 -24.59
C PHE A 199 2.92 -18.75 -24.08
N ARG A 200 3.26 -18.86 -22.78
CA ARG A 200 4.45 -18.21 -22.19
C ARG A 200 5.76 -18.59 -22.88
N SER A 201 5.86 -19.80 -23.41
CA SER A 201 7.05 -20.31 -24.10
C SER A 201 7.04 -20.04 -25.60
N GLN A 202 6.02 -19.37 -26.14
CA GLN A 202 5.90 -19.07 -27.56
C GLN A 202 6.49 -17.69 -27.85
N ALA A 203 7.43 -17.65 -28.80
CA ALA A 203 8.05 -16.40 -29.23
C ALA A 203 7.12 -15.54 -30.09
N GLU A 204 6.20 -16.17 -30.82
CA GLU A 204 5.16 -15.51 -31.60
C GLU A 204 3.82 -16.18 -31.36
N ALA A 205 2.79 -15.39 -31.11
CA ALA A 205 1.43 -15.85 -30.93
C ALA A 205 0.45 -15.00 -31.75
N ASP A 206 -0.60 -15.64 -32.27
CA ASP A 206 -1.63 -14.98 -33.07
C ASP A 206 -2.71 -14.31 -32.20
N LEU A 207 -3.19 -13.16 -32.65
CA LEU A 207 -4.23 -12.38 -31.96
C LEU A 207 -5.50 -13.21 -31.67
N ALA A 208 -6.00 -13.96 -32.65
CA ALA A 208 -7.25 -14.71 -32.49
C ALA A 208 -7.08 -15.92 -31.57
N GLU A 209 -5.90 -16.55 -31.58
CA GLU A 209 -5.57 -17.66 -30.68
C GLU A 209 -5.43 -17.19 -29.23
N LEU A 210 -4.68 -16.12 -28.98
CA LEU A 210 -4.55 -15.53 -27.64
C LEU A 210 -5.89 -15.00 -27.13
N THR A 211 -6.71 -14.40 -27.98
CA THR A 211 -8.06 -13.97 -27.61
C THR A 211 -8.93 -15.18 -27.24
N ARG A 212 -8.90 -16.27 -28.01
CA ARG A 212 -9.62 -17.51 -27.66
C ARG A 212 -9.15 -18.09 -26.33
N ALA A 213 -7.85 -18.17 -26.10
CA ALA A 213 -7.30 -18.62 -24.81
C ALA A 213 -7.74 -17.71 -23.65
N SER A 214 -7.80 -16.40 -23.88
CA SER A 214 -8.26 -15.41 -22.90
C SER A 214 -9.74 -15.58 -22.56
N VAL A 215 -10.59 -15.84 -23.56
CA VAL A 215 -12.02 -16.12 -23.35
C VAL A 215 -12.20 -17.40 -22.53
N VAL A 216 -11.54 -18.49 -22.91
CA VAL A 216 -11.62 -19.77 -22.18
C VAL A 216 -11.19 -19.59 -20.73
N ALA A 217 -10.09 -18.88 -20.49
CA ALA A 217 -9.61 -18.61 -19.15
C ALA A 217 -10.57 -17.72 -18.35
N LEU A 218 -11.05 -16.63 -18.94
CA LEU A 218 -11.98 -15.71 -18.31
C LEU A 218 -13.29 -16.42 -17.91
N GLU A 219 -13.84 -17.25 -18.78
CA GLU A 219 -15.05 -18.02 -18.51
C GLU A 219 -14.81 -19.14 -17.49
N GLY A 220 -13.62 -19.74 -17.45
CA GLY A 220 -13.21 -20.66 -16.39
C GLY A 220 -13.17 -19.98 -15.01
N LEU A 221 -12.61 -18.77 -14.96
CA LEU A 221 -12.51 -17.96 -13.74
C LEU A 221 -13.87 -17.44 -13.27
N GLY A 222 -14.70 -16.92 -14.18
CA GLY A 222 -15.98 -16.27 -13.90
C GLY A 222 -17.18 -17.21 -13.76
N ARG A 223 -16.98 -18.53 -13.87
CA ARG A 223 -18.06 -19.51 -13.80
C ARG A 223 -18.70 -19.54 -12.41
N SER A 224 -20.02 -19.41 -12.35
CA SER A 224 -20.81 -19.52 -11.13
C SER A 224 -20.97 -20.99 -10.69
N ALA A 225 -21.40 -21.21 -9.44
CA ALA A 225 -21.56 -22.55 -8.86
C ALA A 225 -22.54 -23.46 -9.64
N ASP A 226 -23.54 -22.87 -10.28
CA ASP A 226 -24.51 -23.54 -11.16
C ASP A 226 -23.97 -23.82 -12.57
N GLY A 227 -22.73 -23.43 -12.85
CA GLY A 227 -22.07 -23.56 -14.14
C GLY A 227 -22.34 -22.41 -15.11
N SER A 228 -23.18 -21.43 -14.74
CA SER A 228 -23.55 -20.30 -15.60
C SER A 228 -22.44 -19.24 -15.68
N LEU A 229 -22.51 -18.41 -16.72
CA LEU A 229 -21.67 -17.22 -16.92
C LEU A 229 -22.48 -15.93 -16.77
N SER A 230 -23.69 -16.03 -16.20
CA SER A 230 -24.65 -14.93 -16.12
C SER A 230 -24.11 -13.76 -15.30
N GLU A 231 -23.39 -14.02 -14.21
CA GLU A 231 -22.75 -12.97 -13.40
C GLU A 231 -21.58 -12.30 -14.13
N LEU A 232 -20.75 -13.08 -14.84
CA LEU A 232 -19.58 -12.57 -15.57
C LEU A 232 -19.98 -11.60 -16.69
N TYR A 233 -21.00 -11.97 -17.46
CA TYR A 233 -21.52 -11.16 -18.56
C TYR A 233 -22.80 -10.39 -18.21
N ALA A 234 -23.05 -10.14 -16.91
CA ALA A 234 -24.22 -9.41 -16.45
C ALA A 234 -24.19 -7.93 -16.91
N GLY A 235 -25.34 -7.46 -17.40
CA GLY A 235 -25.59 -6.06 -17.73
C GLY A 235 -24.71 -5.52 -18.86
N ASP A 236 -24.79 -4.20 -19.07
CA ASP A 236 -24.20 -3.53 -20.23
C ASP A 236 -22.69 -3.71 -20.33
N ALA A 237 -22.00 -3.79 -19.19
CA ALA A 237 -20.55 -3.99 -19.15
C ALA A 237 -20.15 -5.39 -19.62
N GLY A 238 -20.88 -6.41 -19.18
CA GLY A 238 -20.66 -7.80 -19.58
C GLY A 238 -20.95 -8.01 -21.07
N GLU A 239 -22.08 -7.49 -21.55
CA GLU A 239 -22.46 -7.54 -22.96
C GLU A 239 -21.42 -6.86 -23.85
N LYS A 240 -20.94 -5.67 -23.45
CA LYS A 240 -19.93 -4.92 -24.20
C LYS A 240 -18.58 -5.63 -24.27
N LEU A 241 -18.15 -6.26 -23.16
CA LEU A 241 -16.95 -7.11 -23.17
C LEU A 241 -17.12 -8.31 -24.09
N ALA A 242 -18.26 -9.00 -24.04
CA ALA A 242 -18.55 -10.15 -24.90
C ALA A 242 -18.61 -9.76 -26.38
N GLU A 243 -19.13 -8.57 -26.71
CA GLU A 243 -19.08 -8.01 -28.07
C GLU A 243 -17.64 -7.79 -28.53
N LEU A 244 -16.82 -7.09 -27.73
CA LEU A 244 -15.41 -6.83 -28.04
C LEU A 244 -14.64 -8.13 -28.29
N LEU A 245 -14.73 -9.09 -27.36
CA LEU A 245 -14.01 -10.36 -27.46
C LEU A 245 -14.45 -11.18 -28.68
N ARG A 246 -15.74 -11.20 -29.02
CA ARG A 246 -16.22 -11.81 -30.26
C ARG A 246 -15.66 -11.14 -31.50
N GLY A 247 -15.60 -9.80 -31.51
CA GLY A 247 -15.00 -9.03 -32.59
C GLY A 247 -13.52 -9.36 -32.80
N LEU A 248 -12.76 -9.46 -31.71
CA LEU A 248 -11.34 -9.82 -31.74
C LEU A 248 -11.11 -11.26 -32.24
N VAL A 249 -11.93 -12.23 -31.83
CA VAL A 249 -11.85 -13.60 -32.34
C VAL A 249 -12.21 -13.68 -33.83
N ALA A 250 -13.14 -12.84 -34.30
CA ALA A 250 -13.57 -12.81 -35.70
C ALA A 250 -12.62 -12.00 -36.61
N ALA A 251 -11.61 -11.32 -36.05
CA ALA A 251 -10.67 -10.53 -36.84
C ALA A 251 -9.85 -11.44 -37.76
N SER A 252 -9.80 -11.09 -39.05
CA SER A 252 -9.06 -11.83 -40.07
C SER A 252 -7.64 -11.28 -40.33
N ALA A 253 -7.20 -10.32 -39.52
CA ALA A 253 -5.87 -9.73 -39.66
C ALA A 253 -4.82 -10.71 -39.10
N THR A 254 -3.85 -11.09 -39.94
CA THR A 254 -2.66 -11.82 -39.49
C THR A 254 -1.75 -10.84 -38.75
N PHE A 255 -1.73 -10.93 -37.42
CA PHE A 255 -0.92 -10.09 -36.56
C PHE A 255 -0.30 -10.96 -35.46
N SER A 256 1.02 -11.21 -35.56
CA SER A 256 1.80 -11.94 -34.56
C SER A 256 2.67 -10.99 -33.74
N PHE A 257 2.87 -11.35 -32.47
CA PHE A 257 3.64 -10.60 -31.48
C PHE A 257 4.10 -11.55 -30.37
N ALA A 258 5.00 -11.08 -29.53
CA ALA A 258 5.50 -11.89 -28.42
C ALA A 258 4.39 -12.07 -27.37
N ALA A 259 4.17 -13.30 -26.91
CA ALA A 259 3.02 -13.62 -26.07
C ALA A 259 3.03 -12.86 -24.71
N ASP A 260 4.21 -12.45 -24.24
CA ASP A 260 4.39 -11.64 -23.03
C ASP A 260 3.91 -10.19 -23.17
N GLU A 261 3.78 -9.67 -24.40
CA GLU A 261 3.19 -8.35 -24.70
C GLU A 261 1.64 -8.38 -24.64
N TRP A 262 1.03 -9.55 -24.59
CA TRP A 262 -0.42 -9.71 -24.67
C TRP A 262 -1.22 -8.93 -23.61
N PRO A 263 -0.82 -8.87 -22.33
CA PRO A 263 -1.52 -8.06 -21.34
C PRO A 263 -1.61 -6.57 -21.71
N ASP A 264 -0.52 -6.01 -22.26
CA ASP A 264 -0.47 -4.59 -22.66
C ASP A 264 -1.28 -4.34 -23.93
N MET A 265 -1.24 -5.28 -24.87
CA MET A 265 -2.05 -5.21 -26.09
C MET A 265 -3.55 -5.29 -25.78
N MET A 266 -3.99 -6.24 -24.95
CA MET A 266 -5.38 -6.35 -24.54
C MET A 266 -5.83 -5.09 -23.81
N GLU A 267 -4.99 -4.49 -22.96
CA GLU A 267 -5.27 -3.23 -22.30
C GLU A 267 -5.49 -2.09 -23.32
N ALA A 268 -4.64 -1.99 -24.35
CA ALA A 268 -4.79 -1.01 -25.42
C ALA A 268 -6.06 -1.24 -26.27
N LEU A 269 -6.45 -2.50 -26.50
CA LEU A 269 -7.67 -2.87 -27.25
C LEU A 269 -8.96 -2.59 -26.48
N ILE A 270 -8.94 -2.73 -25.15
CA ILE A 270 -10.09 -2.44 -24.28
C ILE A 270 -10.23 -0.93 -24.02
N ALA A 271 -9.12 -0.19 -23.97
CA ALA A 271 -9.09 1.23 -23.63
C ALA A 271 -10.08 2.14 -24.40
N PRO A 272 -10.29 2.01 -25.72
CA PRO A 272 -11.26 2.84 -26.45
C PRO A 272 -12.73 2.48 -26.17
N GLU A 273 -13.01 1.29 -25.64
CA GLU A 273 -14.37 0.83 -25.44
C GLU A 273 -15.03 1.50 -24.24
N THR A 274 -16.30 1.86 -24.41
CA THR A 274 -17.11 2.55 -23.41
C THR A 274 -18.44 1.83 -23.24
N VAL A 275 -18.84 1.63 -21.99
CA VAL A 275 -20.12 1.05 -21.59
C VAL A 275 -21.12 2.18 -21.38
N LYS A 276 -22.22 2.14 -22.13
CA LYS A 276 -23.33 3.08 -21.99
C LYS A 276 -24.49 2.39 -21.26
N PRO A 277 -25.08 3.02 -20.23
CA PRO A 277 -26.24 2.47 -19.55
C PRO A 277 -27.44 2.31 -20.50
N ALA A 278 -28.02 1.12 -20.63
CA ALA A 278 -29.16 0.87 -21.53
C ALA A 278 -30.53 0.90 -20.85
N GLN A 279 -30.64 0.66 -19.53
CA GLN A 279 -31.92 0.65 -18.79
C GLN A 279 -31.82 1.28 -17.39
N GLY A 280 -32.88 1.97 -16.96
CA GLY A 280 -33.04 2.44 -15.58
C GLY A 280 -32.54 3.86 -15.27
N THR A 281 -32.15 4.64 -16.28
CA THR A 281 -31.77 6.05 -16.07
C THR A 281 -33.00 6.94 -15.85
N ASP A 282 -32.86 7.93 -14.97
CA ASP A 282 -33.86 8.97 -14.81
C ASP A 282 -33.86 9.85 -16.08
N ARG A 283 -34.96 9.77 -16.83
CA ARG A 283 -35.10 10.51 -18.11
C ARG A 283 -35.08 12.03 -17.94
N ASN A 284 -35.22 12.51 -16.70
CA ASN A 284 -35.23 13.93 -16.39
C ASN A 284 -33.85 14.49 -16.08
N ILE A 285 -32.84 13.66 -15.80
CA ILE A 285 -31.46 14.11 -15.52
C ILE A 285 -30.48 13.45 -16.49
N ALA A 286 -29.75 14.29 -17.24
CA ALA A 286 -28.73 13.83 -18.17
C ALA A 286 -27.37 14.49 -17.93
N ILE A 287 -26.29 13.84 -18.37
CA ILE A 287 -24.93 14.36 -18.36
C ILE A 287 -24.37 14.26 -19.77
N TRP A 288 -23.93 15.39 -20.31
CA TRP A 288 -23.51 15.54 -21.70
C TRP A 288 -22.11 16.16 -21.84
N GLY A 289 -21.44 15.81 -22.94
CA GLY A 289 -20.36 16.60 -23.48
C GLY A 289 -20.88 17.86 -24.18
N ALA A 290 -20.01 18.85 -24.37
CA ALA A 290 -20.37 20.13 -25.01
C ALA A 290 -20.97 19.95 -26.42
N LEU A 291 -20.49 18.97 -27.19
CA LEU A 291 -20.98 18.69 -28.54
C LEU A 291 -22.40 18.12 -28.54
N GLU A 292 -22.69 17.20 -27.63
CA GLU A 292 -23.97 16.50 -27.52
C GLU A 292 -25.08 17.45 -27.05
N ALA A 293 -24.73 18.41 -26.19
CA ALA A 293 -25.67 19.41 -25.66
C ALA A 293 -26.27 20.33 -26.74
N ARG A 294 -25.63 20.49 -27.91
CA ARG A 294 -26.01 21.48 -28.95
C ARG A 294 -27.44 21.36 -29.46
N LEU A 295 -28.00 20.15 -29.46
CA LEU A 295 -29.33 19.85 -30.01
C LEU A 295 -30.33 19.40 -28.92
N GLN A 296 -29.95 19.55 -27.65
CA GLN A 296 -30.79 19.18 -26.52
C GLN A 296 -31.46 20.40 -25.90
N ASN A 297 -32.63 20.18 -25.29
CA ASN A 297 -33.36 21.23 -24.59
C ASN A 297 -33.79 20.73 -23.21
N VAL A 298 -33.49 21.53 -22.18
CA VAL A 298 -33.80 21.28 -20.77
C VAL A 298 -34.17 22.59 -20.09
N ASP A 299 -34.90 22.50 -18.99
CA ASP A 299 -35.31 23.69 -18.22
C ASP A 299 -34.14 24.25 -17.41
N THR A 300 -33.31 23.38 -16.84
CA THR A 300 -32.10 23.78 -16.10
C THR A 300 -30.85 23.15 -16.71
N LEU A 301 -29.89 23.99 -17.11
CA LEU A 301 -28.60 23.55 -17.66
C LEU A 301 -27.47 23.96 -16.72
N VAL A 302 -26.71 22.99 -16.25
CA VAL A 302 -25.50 23.22 -15.46
C VAL A 302 -24.28 23.12 -16.37
N VAL A 303 -23.50 24.19 -16.50
CA VAL A 303 -22.22 24.18 -17.20
C VAL A 303 -21.12 23.99 -16.16
N GLY A 304 -20.61 22.77 -16.04
CA GLY A 304 -19.68 22.37 -14.98
C GLY A 304 -18.22 22.39 -15.40
N GLY A 305 -17.32 22.61 -14.44
CA GLY A 305 -15.89 22.64 -14.65
C GLY A 305 -15.41 23.87 -15.40
N LEU A 306 -16.01 25.05 -15.18
CA LEU A 306 -15.66 26.32 -15.84
C LEU A 306 -14.29 26.89 -15.39
N ASN A 307 -13.25 26.09 -15.57
CA ASN A 307 -11.86 26.42 -15.36
C ASN A 307 -11.08 26.37 -16.69
N GLU A 308 -9.97 27.09 -16.77
CA GLU A 308 -9.05 27.02 -17.91
C GLU A 308 -8.52 25.60 -18.10
N GLY A 309 -8.43 25.16 -19.35
CA GLY A 309 -8.03 23.79 -19.70
C GLY A 309 -9.21 22.82 -19.85
N VAL A 310 -10.37 23.10 -19.25
CA VAL A 310 -11.63 22.37 -19.48
C VAL A 310 -12.55 23.18 -20.41
N TRP A 311 -12.78 24.46 -20.08
CA TRP A 311 -13.56 25.40 -20.90
C TRP A 311 -12.75 26.66 -21.20
N PRO A 312 -12.15 26.81 -22.40
CA PRO A 312 -12.01 25.81 -23.47
C PRO A 312 -11.05 24.69 -23.09
N ARG A 313 -11.23 23.51 -23.70
CA ARG A 313 -10.23 22.46 -23.65
C ARG A 313 -8.95 22.92 -24.35
N LYS A 314 -7.80 22.68 -23.72
CA LYS A 314 -6.51 22.99 -24.35
C LYS A 314 -6.37 22.15 -25.63
N PRO A 315 -6.06 22.75 -26.79
CA PRO A 315 -5.80 21.98 -28.00
C PRO A 315 -4.59 21.08 -27.78
N GLU A 316 -4.77 19.77 -27.94
CA GLU A 316 -3.67 18.82 -27.92
C GLU A 316 -2.87 18.94 -29.22
N SER A 317 -1.54 18.89 -29.10
CA SER A 317 -0.66 18.76 -30.26
C SER A 317 -0.94 17.42 -30.93
N ASP A 318 -1.14 17.45 -32.24
CA ASP A 318 -1.34 16.24 -33.04
C ASP A 318 -0.04 15.42 -33.05
N ARG A 319 -0.18 14.09 -32.95
CA ARG A 319 0.95 13.16 -32.81
C ARG A 319 1.69 12.92 -34.13
N PHE A 320 1.07 13.21 -35.27
CA PHE A 320 1.64 12.98 -36.60
C PHE A 320 2.00 14.28 -37.31
N MET A 321 1.21 15.34 -37.12
CA MET A 321 1.39 16.60 -37.84
C MET A 321 1.62 17.79 -36.90
N SER A 322 2.73 18.50 -37.10
CA SER A 322 2.95 19.76 -36.39
C SER A 322 1.93 20.83 -36.81
N ARG A 323 1.78 21.86 -35.98
CA ARG A 323 0.94 23.03 -36.29
C ARG A 323 1.30 23.66 -37.63
N LEU A 324 2.60 23.78 -37.92
CA LEU A 324 3.13 24.35 -39.16
C LEU A 324 2.75 23.51 -40.38
N MET A 325 2.81 22.18 -40.24
CA MET A 325 2.40 21.27 -41.30
C MET A 325 0.92 21.45 -41.63
N LYS A 326 0.05 21.47 -40.62
CA LYS A 326 -1.41 21.65 -40.82
C LYS A 326 -1.73 22.95 -41.55
N THR A 327 -1.09 24.05 -41.16
CA THR A 327 -1.28 25.34 -41.84
C THR A 327 -0.70 25.36 -43.26
N GLY A 328 0.38 24.62 -43.52
CA GLY A 328 1.00 24.54 -44.85
C GLY A 328 0.22 23.73 -45.88
N ILE A 329 -0.78 22.96 -45.43
CA ILE A 329 -1.68 22.16 -46.28
C ILE A 329 -3.15 22.59 -46.13
N ASP A 330 -3.39 23.82 -45.67
CA ASP A 330 -4.73 24.42 -45.51
C ASP A 330 -5.71 23.63 -44.63
N LEU A 331 -5.20 22.83 -43.67
CA LEU A 331 -6.04 22.21 -42.66
C LEU A 331 -6.41 23.19 -41.55
N GLU A 332 -7.60 22.98 -40.96
CA GLU A 332 -8.10 23.85 -39.90
C GLU A 332 -7.16 23.88 -38.68
N PRO A 333 -6.84 25.08 -38.16
CA PRO A 333 -5.95 25.19 -37.01
C PRO A 333 -6.62 24.66 -35.73
N PRO A 334 -5.86 24.08 -34.78
CA PRO A 334 -6.41 23.56 -33.53
C PRO A 334 -7.21 24.60 -32.73
N GLU A 335 -6.88 25.88 -32.86
CA GLU A 335 -7.57 27.01 -32.23
C GLU A 335 -9.03 27.16 -32.69
N ARG A 336 -9.43 26.61 -33.84
CA ARG A 336 -10.84 26.59 -34.26
C ARG A 336 -11.72 25.90 -33.24
N ARG A 337 -11.19 24.87 -32.54
CA ARG A 337 -11.90 24.21 -31.43
C ARG A 337 -12.21 25.14 -30.27
N ILE A 338 -11.36 26.15 -30.02
CA ILE A 338 -11.62 27.18 -29.01
C ILE A 338 -12.80 28.05 -29.45
N GLY A 339 -12.87 28.42 -30.73
CA GLY A 339 -14.01 29.15 -31.29
C GLY A 339 -15.31 28.35 -31.21
N LEU A 340 -15.28 27.06 -31.54
CA LEU A 340 -16.43 26.16 -31.42
C LEU A 340 -16.89 26.02 -29.96
N ALA A 341 -15.97 25.85 -29.02
CA ALA A 341 -16.33 25.75 -27.61
C ALA A 341 -16.86 27.08 -27.04
N ALA A 342 -16.44 28.24 -27.57
CA ALA A 342 -17.04 29.53 -27.24
C ALA A 342 -18.48 29.63 -27.75
N HIS A 343 -18.75 29.12 -28.96
CA HIS A 343 -20.11 29.00 -29.50
C HIS A 343 -20.95 28.05 -28.63
N ASP A 344 -20.40 26.94 -28.16
CA ASP A 344 -21.10 26.00 -27.28
C ASP A 344 -21.47 26.64 -25.93
N PHE A 345 -20.55 27.41 -25.36
CA PHE A 345 -20.83 28.19 -24.16
C PHE A 345 -21.93 29.23 -24.40
N GLN A 346 -21.91 29.95 -25.53
CA GLN A 346 -22.98 30.88 -25.91
C GLN A 346 -24.33 30.18 -26.05
N MET A 347 -24.37 29.02 -26.70
CA MET A 347 -25.59 28.22 -26.88
C MET A 347 -26.14 27.75 -25.53
N ALA A 348 -25.28 27.29 -24.62
CA ALA A 348 -25.67 26.87 -23.28
C ALA A 348 -26.33 28.01 -22.48
N MET A 349 -25.89 29.25 -22.66
CA MET A 349 -26.49 30.43 -22.03
C MET A 349 -27.92 30.72 -22.50
N GLY A 350 -28.41 30.04 -23.55
CA GLY A 350 -29.78 30.17 -24.05
C GLY A 350 -30.83 29.34 -23.30
N ALA A 351 -30.44 28.51 -22.32
CA ALA A 351 -31.40 27.74 -21.50
C ALA A 351 -32.17 28.66 -20.53
N LYS A 352 -33.37 28.21 -20.09
CA LYS A 352 -34.23 29.02 -19.20
C LYS A 352 -33.57 29.31 -17.85
N GLN A 353 -32.93 28.30 -17.27
CA GLN A 353 -32.12 28.40 -16.05
C GLN A 353 -30.72 27.86 -16.35
N VAL A 354 -29.70 28.66 -16.04
CA VAL A 354 -28.29 28.31 -16.29
C VAL A 354 -27.50 28.41 -15.00
N VAL A 355 -26.78 27.33 -14.66
CA VAL A 355 -25.86 27.31 -13.52
C VAL A 355 -24.44 27.16 -14.02
N LEU A 356 -23.64 28.18 -13.80
CA LEU A 356 -22.21 28.19 -14.13
C LEU A 356 -21.45 27.68 -12.91
N ALA A 357 -20.84 26.50 -13.00
CA ALA A 357 -20.14 25.87 -11.88
C ALA A 357 -18.63 25.74 -12.14
N ARG A 358 -17.84 26.00 -11.10
CA ARG A 358 -16.39 25.77 -11.08
C ARG A 358 -15.86 25.44 -9.69
N SER A 359 -14.72 24.76 -9.66
CA SER A 359 -13.86 24.63 -8.48
C SER A 359 -12.76 25.69 -8.42
N ALA A 360 -12.42 26.15 -7.21
CA ALA A 360 -11.29 27.04 -6.95
C ALA A 360 -9.95 26.30 -6.91
N ARG A 361 -9.97 24.98 -6.70
CA ARG A 361 -8.80 24.11 -6.69
C ARG A 361 -9.02 22.88 -7.57
N SER A 362 -7.94 22.44 -8.23
CA SER A 362 -7.88 21.15 -8.93
C SER A 362 -6.72 20.35 -8.33
N GLY A 363 -7.05 19.21 -7.73
CA GLY A 363 -6.17 18.55 -6.76
C GLY A 363 -5.76 19.53 -5.66
N ASP A 364 -4.45 19.60 -5.40
CA ASP A 364 -3.90 20.52 -4.39
C ASP A 364 -3.61 21.93 -4.92
N ALA A 365 -3.69 22.17 -6.23
CA ALA A 365 -3.33 23.44 -6.84
C ALA A 365 -4.54 24.38 -7.05
N PRO A 366 -4.36 25.71 -6.93
CA PRO A 366 -5.39 26.67 -7.35
C PRO A 366 -5.74 26.53 -8.83
N ALA A 367 -7.03 26.51 -9.15
CA ALA A 367 -7.53 26.45 -10.52
C ALA A 367 -7.87 27.85 -11.05
N VAL A 368 -7.46 28.12 -12.30
CA VAL A 368 -7.75 29.39 -12.96
C VAL A 368 -9.18 29.35 -13.55
N PRO A 369 -10.05 30.33 -13.25
CA PRO A 369 -11.39 30.38 -13.84
C PRO A 369 -11.34 30.49 -15.36
N SER A 370 -12.29 29.88 -16.06
CA SER A 370 -12.42 29.97 -17.52
C SER A 370 -12.37 31.42 -17.99
N ARG A 371 -11.61 31.70 -19.05
CA ARG A 371 -11.55 33.03 -19.69
C ARG A 371 -12.92 33.56 -20.09
N TRP A 372 -13.88 32.69 -20.43
CA TRP A 372 -15.23 33.13 -20.80
C TRP A 372 -16.04 33.56 -19.58
N LEU A 373 -15.90 32.84 -18.47
CA LEU A 373 -16.47 33.25 -17.20
C LEU A 373 -15.85 34.56 -16.71
N GLN A 374 -14.52 34.69 -16.74
CA GLN A 374 -13.84 35.93 -16.39
C GLN A 374 -14.34 37.11 -17.24
N ARG A 375 -14.53 36.88 -18.55
CA ARG A 375 -15.07 37.89 -19.45
C ARG A 375 -16.53 38.23 -19.08
N LEU A 376 -17.38 37.24 -18.87
CA LEU A 376 -18.77 37.46 -18.47
C LEU A 376 -18.87 38.32 -17.20
N LEU A 377 -18.11 37.97 -16.16
CA LEU A 377 -18.10 38.67 -14.87
C LEU A 377 -17.55 40.10 -15.00
N THR A 378 -16.53 40.28 -15.83
CA THR A 378 -16.01 41.63 -16.11
C THR A 378 -17.03 42.48 -16.86
N PHE A 379 -17.83 41.89 -17.76
CA PHE A 379 -18.86 42.61 -18.52
C PHE A 379 -20.05 43.03 -17.67
N ILE A 380 -20.58 42.14 -16.82
CA ILE A 380 -21.74 42.46 -15.97
C ILE A 380 -21.36 43.33 -14.76
N GLY A 381 -20.11 43.24 -14.29
CA GLY A 381 -19.63 43.99 -13.12
C GLY A 381 -19.84 43.27 -11.78
N LYS A 382 -19.25 43.83 -10.72
CA LYS A 382 -19.16 43.17 -9.41
C LYS A 382 -20.51 42.97 -8.73
N ASP A 383 -21.41 43.96 -8.84
CA ASP A 383 -22.70 43.92 -8.13
C ASP A 383 -23.61 42.83 -8.68
N HIS A 384 -23.79 42.78 -10.01
CA HIS A 384 -24.53 41.69 -10.66
C HIS A 384 -23.87 40.33 -10.42
N ALA A 385 -22.54 40.25 -10.53
CA ALA A 385 -21.81 39.01 -10.22
C ALA A 385 -22.03 38.53 -8.78
N ALA A 386 -22.16 39.43 -7.81
CA ALA A 386 -22.47 39.07 -6.42
C ALA A 386 -23.88 38.49 -6.28
N VAL A 387 -24.87 38.95 -7.08
CA VAL A 387 -26.20 38.33 -7.11
C VAL A 387 -26.11 36.88 -7.60
N LEU A 388 -25.37 36.64 -8.68
CA LEU A 388 -25.19 35.30 -9.25
C LEU A 388 -24.50 34.36 -8.25
N ARG A 389 -23.47 34.84 -7.53
CA ARG A 389 -22.78 34.08 -6.48
C ARG A 389 -23.67 33.73 -5.30
N ARG A 390 -24.48 34.68 -4.81
CA ARG A 390 -25.40 34.42 -3.69
C ARG A 390 -26.39 33.29 -4.00
N ARG A 391 -26.86 33.18 -5.23
CA ARG A 391 -27.68 32.05 -5.68
C ARG A 391 -26.90 30.72 -5.64
N GLY A 392 -25.62 30.74 -6.00
CA GLY A 392 -24.75 29.56 -5.92
C GLY A 392 -24.38 29.16 -4.50
N ASP A 393 -24.22 30.14 -3.60
CA ASP A 393 -23.93 29.92 -2.18
C ASP A 393 -25.04 29.14 -1.47
N GLU A 394 -26.30 29.28 -1.91
CA GLU A 394 -27.43 28.48 -1.43
C GLU A 394 -27.20 26.99 -1.70
N PHE A 395 -26.86 26.61 -2.94
CA PHE A 395 -26.56 25.21 -3.31
C PHE A 395 -25.32 24.68 -2.59
N LEU A 396 -24.28 25.50 -2.45
CA LEU A 396 -23.07 25.14 -1.69
C LEU A 396 -23.37 24.94 -0.20
N SER A 397 -24.27 25.73 0.37
CA SER A 397 -24.69 25.58 1.77
C SER A 397 -25.39 24.25 2.01
N TRP A 398 -26.25 23.83 1.08
CA TRP A 398 -26.91 22.52 1.15
C TRP A 398 -25.95 21.37 0.93
N ALA A 399 -25.02 21.50 -0.02
CA ALA A 399 -23.96 20.52 -0.22
C ALA A 399 -23.15 20.30 1.06
N ARG A 400 -22.78 21.38 1.77
CA ARG A 400 -22.09 21.30 3.07
C ARG A 400 -22.96 20.73 4.16
N ALA A 401 -24.24 21.10 4.21
CA ALA A 401 -25.18 20.59 5.21
C ALA A 401 -25.45 19.08 5.06
N LEU A 402 -25.42 18.55 3.84
CA LEU A 402 -25.57 17.11 3.58
C LEU A 402 -24.45 16.27 4.21
N ASP A 403 -23.24 16.83 4.31
CA ASP A 403 -22.06 16.16 4.86
C ASP A 403 -21.74 16.63 6.30
N ALA A 404 -22.54 17.54 6.86
CA ALA A 404 -22.38 18.01 8.23
C ALA A 404 -22.81 16.93 9.22
N GLY A 405 -21.86 16.44 10.01
CA GLY A 405 -22.10 15.55 11.15
C GLY A 405 -21.80 16.23 12.48
N GLU A 406 -22.20 15.60 13.58
CA GLU A 406 -21.76 16.00 14.91
C GLU A 406 -20.23 15.96 15.01
N ARG A 407 -19.61 17.04 15.48
CA ARG A 407 -18.18 17.06 15.75
C ARG A 407 -17.90 16.09 16.88
N LYS A 408 -17.08 15.06 16.61
CA LYS A 408 -16.60 14.12 17.61
C LYS A 408 -15.19 14.52 18.01
N ASP A 409 -14.93 14.52 19.31
CA ASP A 409 -13.59 14.72 19.83
C ASP A 409 -12.69 13.54 19.45
N PHE A 410 -11.40 13.83 19.29
CA PHE A 410 -10.41 12.79 19.03
C PHE A 410 -10.34 11.82 20.21
N ALA A 411 -10.18 10.53 19.92
CA ALA A 411 -9.93 9.55 20.96
C ALA A 411 -8.66 9.92 21.76
N PRO A 412 -8.63 9.73 23.09
CA PRO A 412 -7.43 9.96 23.87
C PRO A 412 -6.36 8.89 23.56
N ARG A 413 -5.10 9.23 23.83
CA ARG A 413 -3.97 8.30 23.73
C ARG A 413 -4.20 7.07 24.63
N PRO A 414 -4.10 5.84 24.10
CA PRO A 414 -4.47 4.66 24.87
C PRO A 414 -3.42 4.30 25.92
N GLN A 415 -3.91 4.02 27.13
CA GLN A 415 -3.11 3.57 28.28
C GLN A 415 -3.86 2.48 29.09
N PRO A 416 -4.12 1.29 28.53
CA PRO A 416 -4.85 0.21 29.21
C PRO A 416 -4.13 -0.27 30.47
N LYS A 417 -4.91 -0.54 31.53
CA LYS A 417 -4.45 -1.01 32.84
C LYS A 417 -4.93 -2.46 33.09
N PRO A 418 -4.32 -3.47 32.42
CA PRO A 418 -4.74 -4.85 32.58
C PRO A 418 -4.46 -5.35 34.01
N PRO A 419 -5.30 -6.27 34.55
CA PRO A 419 -5.07 -6.88 35.87
C PRO A 419 -3.70 -7.56 35.96
N LEU A 420 -3.07 -7.55 37.14
CA LEU A 420 -1.74 -8.14 37.34
C LEU A 420 -1.65 -9.61 36.92
N ALA A 421 -2.72 -10.38 37.14
CA ALA A 421 -2.79 -11.81 36.83
C ALA A 421 -2.58 -12.15 35.34
N VAL A 422 -2.86 -11.19 34.42
CA VAL A 422 -2.69 -11.40 32.98
C VAL A 422 -1.44 -10.72 32.41
N ARG A 423 -0.68 -9.99 33.23
CA ARG A 423 0.55 -9.32 32.78
C ARG A 423 1.65 -10.37 32.50
N PRO A 424 2.52 -10.15 31.49
CA PRO A 424 3.56 -11.12 31.16
C PRO A 424 4.55 -11.31 32.31
N GLN A 425 4.79 -12.57 32.69
CA GLN A 425 5.80 -12.96 33.69
C GLN A 425 7.16 -13.30 33.06
N HIS A 426 7.28 -13.11 31.75
CA HIS A 426 8.48 -13.45 30.99
C HIS A 426 8.65 -12.52 29.79
N PHE A 427 9.88 -12.03 29.63
CA PHE A 427 10.31 -11.19 28.50
C PHE A 427 11.59 -11.74 27.86
N SER A 428 11.73 -11.56 26.54
CA SER A 428 13.04 -11.64 25.89
C SER A 428 13.80 -10.32 26.00
N VAL A 429 15.13 -10.37 25.89
CA VAL A 429 15.98 -9.15 25.83
C VAL A 429 15.48 -8.16 24.76
N THR A 430 15.08 -8.67 23.59
CA THR A 430 14.54 -7.85 22.50
C THR A 430 13.19 -7.19 22.85
N GLU A 431 12.33 -7.85 23.64
CA GLU A 431 11.03 -7.29 24.06
C GLU A 431 11.18 -6.15 25.07
N ILE A 432 12.32 -6.03 25.78
CA ILE A 432 12.53 -4.95 26.75
C ILE A 432 12.63 -3.58 26.07
N GLU A 433 13.24 -3.53 24.89
CA GLU A 433 13.28 -2.29 24.10
C GLU A 433 11.87 -1.88 23.67
N THR A 434 11.05 -2.83 23.22
CA THR A 434 9.63 -2.59 22.90
C THR A 434 8.86 -2.14 24.13
N LEU A 435 9.03 -2.80 25.29
CA LEU A 435 8.34 -2.42 26.53
C LEU A 435 8.67 -0.99 26.97
N ARG A 436 9.89 -0.49 26.72
CA ARG A 436 10.24 0.90 27.01
C ARG A 436 9.68 1.89 26.00
N ARG A 437 9.73 1.56 24.71
CA ARG A 437 9.33 2.48 23.64
C ARG A 437 7.84 2.52 23.39
N ASP A 438 7.22 1.35 23.32
CA ASP A 438 5.81 1.18 23.08
C ASP A 438 5.24 0.04 23.95
N PRO A 439 4.99 0.30 25.25
CA PRO A 439 4.33 -0.65 26.13
C PRO A 439 3.02 -1.18 25.55
N TYR A 440 2.26 -0.36 24.83
CA TYR A 440 1.01 -0.80 24.20
C TYR A 440 1.20 -1.96 23.22
N ALA A 441 2.32 -2.03 22.50
CA ALA A 441 2.65 -3.17 21.65
C ALA A 441 2.79 -4.48 22.45
N ILE A 442 3.35 -4.43 23.67
CA ILE A 442 3.39 -5.58 24.58
C ILE A 442 1.98 -5.97 25.02
N TYR A 443 1.13 -4.98 25.35
CA TYR A 443 -0.27 -5.23 25.71
C TYR A 443 -1.03 -5.91 24.56
N ALA A 444 -0.95 -5.37 23.34
CA ALA A 444 -1.63 -5.93 22.18
C ALA A 444 -1.12 -7.35 21.85
N ARG A 445 0.21 -7.53 21.84
CA ARG A 445 0.85 -8.80 21.47
C ARG A 445 0.70 -9.91 22.52
N ARG A 446 0.97 -9.60 23.79
CA ARG A 446 1.09 -10.61 24.86
C ARG A 446 -0.21 -10.79 25.65
N ILE A 447 -0.99 -9.73 25.81
CA ILE A 447 -2.21 -9.75 26.63
C ILE A 447 -3.44 -9.97 25.74
N LEU A 448 -3.63 -9.15 24.70
CA LEU A 448 -4.74 -9.35 23.75
C LEU A 448 -4.47 -10.48 22.74
N ARG A 449 -3.21 -10.90 22.59
CA ARG A 449 -2.79 -11.95 21.63
C ARG A 449 -3.13 -11.60 20.18
N LEU A 450 -3.07 -10.30 19.87
CA LEU A 450 -3.17 -9.79 18.51
C LEU A 450 -1.77 -9.83 17.91
N MET A 451 -1.60 -10.64 16.88
CA MET A 451 -0.34 -10.77 16.16
C MET A 451 -0.52 -10.11 14.80
N PRO A 452 0.42 -9.25 14.35
CA PRO A 452 0.40 -8.74 12.99
C PRO A 452 0.48 -9.92 12.02
N LEU A 453 -0.21 -9.78 10.89
CA LEU A 453 0.00 -10.72 9.79
C LEU A 453 1.36 -10.45 9.16
N ASP A 454 2.06 -11.51 8.80
CA ASP A 454 3.29 -11.38 8.04
C ASP A 454 3.02 -10.61 6.74
N PRO A 455 3.98 -9.80 6.28
CA PRO A 455 3.84 -9.10 5.01
C PRO A 455 3.63 -10.10 3.86
N VAL A 456 3.12 -9.59 2.74
CA VAL A 456 3.02 -10.37 1.51
C VAL A 456 4.43 -10.86 1.12
N ILE A 457 4.51 -12.09 0.62
CA ILE A 457 5.74 -12.72 0.11
C ILE A 457 6.49 -11.72 -0.77
N ARG A 458 7.80 -11.63 -0.59
CA ARG A 458 8.63 -10.64 -1.24
C ARG A 458 9.96 -11.23 -1.67
N ASP A 459 10.70 -10.49 -2.48
CA ASP A 459 12.09 -10.83 -2.75
C ASP A 459 12.94 -10.75 -1.46
N PRO A 460 13.97 -11.61 -1.33
CA PRO A 460 14.90 -11.54 -0.20
C PRO A 460 15.52 -10.15 -0.02
N GLY A 461 15.42 -9.62 1.19
CA GLY A 461 15.83 -8.26 1.53
C GLY A 461 16.99 -8.22 2.53
N ALA A 462 17.12 -7.07 3.20
CA ALA A 462 18.19 -6.87 4.19
C ALA A 462 18.08 -7.79 5.41
N ALA A 463 16.87 -8.10 5.86
CA ALA A 463 16.63 -8.99 7.00
C ALA A 463 17.08 -10.41 6.69
N GLU A 464 16.70 -10.95 5.54
CA GLU A 464 17.05 -12.30 5.10
C GLU A 464 18.55 -12.43 4.82
N ARG A 465 19.18 -11.38 4.28
CA ARG A 465 20.65 -11.32 4.18
C ARG A 465 21.31 -11.38 5.55
N GLY A 466 20.77 -10.66 6.54
CA GLY A 466 21.23 -10.73 7.92
C GLY A 466 21.19 -12.18 8.43
N THR A 467 20.01 -12.80 8.43
CA THR A 467 19.82 -14.20 8.87
C THR A 467 20.76 -15.17 8.17
N LEU A 468 20.91 -15.04 6.85
CA LEU A 468 21.85 -15.85 6.07
C LEU A 468 23.29 -15.68 6.57
N PHE A 469 23.72 -14.45 6.83
CA PHE A 469 25.08 -14.19 7.29
C PHE A 469 25.32 -14.68 8.72
N HIS A 470 24.32 -14.60 9.61
CA HIS A 470 24.40 -15.24 10.94
C HIS A 470 24.56 -16.76 10.81
N ALA A 471 23.75 -17.41 9.96
CA ALA A 471 23.84 -18.85 9.74
C ALA A 471 25.23 -19.27 9.21
N ILE A 472 25.80 -18.50 8.29
CA ILE A 472 27.14 -18.75 7.76
C ILE A 472 28.20 -18.64 8.85
N LEU A 473 28.16 -17.57 9.66
CA LEU A 473 29.13 -17.33 10.73
C LEU A 473 29.00 -18.38 11.84
N HIS A 474 27.78 -18.81 12.16
CA HIS A 474 27.54 -19.92 13.07
C HIS A 474 28.15 -21.22 12.53
N LEU A 475 27.85 -21.60 11.29
CA LEU A 475 28.40 -22.80 10.67
C LEU A 475 29.94 -22.76 10.59
N PHE A 476 30.51 -21.59 10.28
CA PHE A 476 31.95 -21.38 10.27
C PHE A 476 32.56 -21.60 11.67
N SER A 477 31.99 -20.99 12.72
CA SER A 477 32.51 -21.12 14.09
C SER A 477 32.50 -22.55 14.62
N ARG A 478 31.61 -23.41 14.11
CA ARG A 478 31.53 -24.83 14.47
C ARG A 478 32.48 -25.72 13.68
N THR A 479 32.84 -25.32 12.46
CA THR A 479 33.61 -26.14 11.53
C THR A 479 35.10 -25.79 11.54
N VAL A 480 35.48 -24.54 11.78
CA VAL A 480 36.87 -24.07 11.82
C VAL A 480 37.24 -23.69 13.25
N ALA A 481 38.06 -24.52 13.90
CA ALA A 481 38.49 -24.32 15.29
C ALA A 481 39.53 -23.20 15.45
N ASP A 482 40.45 -23.06 14.50
CA ASP A 482 41.51 -22.05 14.53
C ASP A 482 41.47 -21.17 13.27
N PRO A 483 41.12 -19.87 13.37
CA PRO A 483 41.08 -18.97 12.23
C PRO A 483 42.47 -18.55 11.71
N LEU A 484 43.56 -18.92 12.41
CA LEU A 484 44.93 -18.67 11.96
C LEU A 484 45.39 -19.66 10.88
N VAL A 485 44.70 -20.79 10.70
CA VAL A 485 45.09 -21.75 9.66
C VAL A 485 44.94 -21.13 8.26
N PRO A 486 45.82 -21.46 7.30
CA PRO A 486 45.74 -20.95 5.93
C PRO A 486 44.38 -21.22 5.27
N GLU A 487 43.76 -22.36 5.59
CA GLU A 487 42.50 -22.86 5.02
C GLU A 487 41.25 -22.23 5.64
N ALA A 488 41.38 -21.34 6.64
CA ALA A 488 40.23 -20.76 7.34
C ALA A 488 39.30 -19.97 6.39
N LEU A 489 39.87 -19.27 5.41
CA LEU A 489 39.10 -18.56 4.39
C LEU A 489 38.31 -19.52 3.52
N ASP A 490 38.93 -20.60 3.04
CA ASP A 490 38.27 -21.62 2.23
C ASP A 490 37.14 -22.29 3.02
N GLY A 491 37.34 -22.52 4.33
CA GLY A 491 36.31 -23.02 5.24
C GLY A 491 35.11 -22.08 5.36
N LEU A 492 35.34 -20.77 5.50
CA LEU A 492 34.26 -19.76 5.54
C LEU A 492 33.51 -19.67 4.21
N ILE A 493 34.22 -19.75 3.08
CA ILE A 493 33.61 -19.78 1.75
C ILE A 493 32.77 -21.05 1.56
N ALA A 494 33.25 -22.21 2.01
CA ALA A 494 32.51 -23.47 1.95
C ALA A 494 31.23 -23.42 2.81
N ALA A 495 31.31 -22.88 4.03
CA ALA A 495 30.15 -22.64 4.89
C ALA A 495 29.15 -21.67 4.21
N GLY A 496 29.67 -20.60 3.60
CA GLY A 496 28.91 -19.68 2.76
C GLY A 496 28.13 -20.41 1.67
N ARG A 497 28.81 -21.22 0.85
CA ARG A 497 28.19 -21.99 -0.23
C ARG A 497 27.08 -22.90 0.27
N ALA A 498 27.31 -23.62 1.37
CA ALA A 498 26.30 -24.52 1.95
C ALA A 498 25.03 -23.75 2.33
N CYS A 499 25.16 -22.63 3.04
CA CYS A 499 24.00 -21.82 3.44
C CYS A 499 23.30 -21.14 2.27
N PHE A 500 24.03 -20.70 1.22
CA PHE A 500 23.41 -20.13 0.01
C PHE A 500 22.60 -21.18 -0.76
N VAL A 501 23.10 -22.41 -0.85
CA VAL A 501 22.37 -23.54 -1.46
C VAL A 501 21.10 -23.84 -0.66
N GLU A 502 21.20 -23.88 0.68
CA GLU A 502 20.04 -24.10 1.55
C GLU A 502 19.00 -22.96 1.45
N ALA A 503 19.46 -21.72 1.33
CA ALA A 503 18.59 -20.55 1.20
C ALA A 503 17.83 -20.49 -0.13
N ALA A 504 18.30 -21.19 -1.17
CA ALA A 504 17.67 -21.28 -2.50
C ALA A 504 17.20 -19.91 -3.05
N LEU A 505 18.10 -18.92 -3.03
CA LEU A 505 17.80 -17.55 -3.42
C LEU A 505 17.49 -17.43 -4.92
N PRO A 506 16.69 -16.43 -5.36
CA PRO A 506 16.54 -16.12 -6.77
C PRO A 506 17.90 -15.86 -7.44
N PRO A 507 18.13 -16.32 -8.69
CA PRO A 507 19.43 -16.24 -9.34
C PRO A 507 20.01 -14.82 -9.42
N ASP A 508 19.17 -13.81 -9.64
CA ASP A 508 19.57 -12.40 -9.68
C ASP A 508 19.97 -11.85 -8.31
N VAL A 509 19.33 -12.33 -7.23
CA VAL A 509 19.71 -11.97 -5.85
C VAL A 509 21.04 -12.63 -5.49
N GLU A 510 21.20 -13.92 -5.78
CA GLU A 510 22.44 -14.65 -5.54
C GLU A 510 23.61 -14.03 -6.30
N ALA A 511 23.42 -13.68 -7.57
CA ALA A 511 24.44 -13.04 -8.40
C ALA A 511 24.98 -11.73 -7.80
N VAL A 512 24.22 -11.04 -6.95
CA VAL A 512 24.64 -9.83 -6.24
C VAL A 512 25.20 -10.14 -4.85
N TRP A 513 24.56 -11.03 -4.11
CA TRP A 513 24.90 -11.28 -2.71
C TRP A 513 26.14 -12.15 -2.57
N TRP A 514 26.32 -13.13 -3.44
CA TRP A 514 27.45 -14.05 -3.37
C TRP A 514 28.80 -13.34 -3.56
N PRO A 515 29.03 -12.52 -4.62
CA PRO A 515 30.31 -11.81 -4.77
C PRO A 515 30.59 -10.79 -3.65
N ARG A 516 29.53 -10.23 -3.04
CA ARG A 516 29.67 -9.35 -1.87
C ARG A 516 30.10 -10.13 -0.63
N PHE A 517 29.54 -11.31 -0.44
CA PHE A 517 29.94 -12.21 0.64
C PHE A 517 31.39 -12.66 0.47
N GLU A 518 31.84 -13.04 -0.73
CA GLU A 518 33.24 -13.42 -0.98
C GLU A 518 34.23 -12.32 -0.57
N LYS A 519 33.93 -11.06 -0.93
CA LYS A 519 34.74 -9.90 -0.52
C LYS A 519 34.73 -9.69 0.99
N LEU A 520 33.57 -9.89 1.62
CA LEU A 520 33.40 -9.76 3.07
C LEU A 520 34.12 -10.87 3.83
N ALA A 521 34.16 -12.09 3.30
CA ALA A 521 34.78 -13.26 3.93
C ALA A 521 36.26 -13.01 4.22
N ALA A 522 37.00 -12.37 3.31
CA ALA A 522 38.39 -12.00 3.53
C ALA A 522 38.55 -11.05 4.74
N GLY A 523 37.70 -10.01 4.83
CA GLY A 523 37.71 -9.07 5.96
C GLY A 523 37.28 -9.71 7.29
N ILE A 524 36.36 -10.69 7.25
CA ILE A 524 35.97 -11.47 8.44
C ILE A 524 37.17 -12.26 8.96
N ILE A 525 37.90 -12.95 8.09
CA ILE A 525 39.08 -13.72 8.49
C ILE A 525 40.21 -12.82 9.01
N GLU A 526 40.44 -11.67 8.38
CA GLU A 526 41.42 -10.69 8.87
C GLU A 526 41.07 -10.22 10.29
N TRP A 527 39.79 -9.88 10.53
CA TRP A 527 39.31 -9.51 11.86
C TRP A 527 39.42 -10.66 12.87
N GLU A 528 39.08 -11.90 12.49
CA GLU A 528 39.26 -13.09 13.35
C GLU A 528 40.72 -13.29 13.78
N ARG A 529 41.64 -13.17 12.83
CA ARG A 529 43.07 -13.36 13.06
C ARG A 529 43.63 -12.32 14.03
N GLY A 530 43.17 -11.07 13.93
CA GLY A 530 43.60 -9.97 14.79
C GLY A 530 43.35 -10.22 16.29
N ARG A 531 42.36 -11.03 16.65
CA ARG A 531 42.02 -11.35 18.04
C ARG A 531 42.18 -12.82 18.43
N ALA A 532 42.64 -13.67 17.50
CA ALA A 532 42.77 -15.10 17.74
C ALA A 532 43.62 -15.45 18.97
N PHE A 533 44.66 -14.66 19.25
CA PHE A 533 45.54 -14.87 20.41
C PHE A 533 44.91 -14.52 21.77
N ALA A 534 43.88 -13.67 21.79
CA ALA A 534 43.19 -13.28 23.02
C ALA A 534 42.02 -14.22 23.36
N VAL A 535 41.43 -14.86 22.35
CA VAL A 535 40.23 -15.70 22.47
C VAL A 535 40.62 -17.15 22.69
N THR A 536 40.19 -17.71 23.84
CA THR A 536 40.41 -19.11 24.20
C THR A 536 39.38 -20.05 23.57
N MET A 537 38.11 -19.62 23.52
CA MET A 537 37.03 -20.42 22.94
C MET A 537 35.95 -19.51 22.36
N ARG A 538 35.35 -19.92 21.24
CA ARG A 538 34.30 -19.18 20.54
C ARG A 538 33.00 -19.96 20.64
N HIS A 539 31.95 -19.29 21.08
CA HIS A 539 30.62 -19.86 21.16
C HIS A 539 29.68 -19.03 20.30
N ALA A 540 29.03 -19.66 19.34
CA ALA A 540 28.01 -19.02 18.52
C ALA A 540 26.64 -19.49 18.97
N GLU A 541 25.67 -18.59 18.85
CA GLU A 541 24.25 -18.90 19.07
C GLU A 541 23.91 -19.37 20.50
N GLU A 542 24.55 -18.77 21.51
CA GLU A 542 24.35 -19.17 22.90
C GLU A 542 23.03 -18.63 23.46
N ARG A 543 22.28 -19.51 24.12
CA ARG A 543 20.96 -19.20 24.67
C ARG A 543 21.04 -19.05 26.19
N ALA A 544 20.59 -17.90 26.68
CA ALA A 544 20.43 -17.69 28.11
C ALA A 544 19.11 -18.32 28.61
N GLU A 545 19.19 -19.01 29.74
CA GLU A 545 18.01 -19.52 30.45
C GLU A 545 17.18 -18.39 31.06
N LYS A 546 15.95 -18.75 31.46
CA LYS A 546 15.05 -17.83 32.15
C LYS A 546 15.62 -17.50 33.51
N THR A 547 16.11 -16.28 33.64
CA THR A 547 16.71 -15.76 34.87
C THR A 547 15.74 -14.80 35.54
N GLY A 548 15.47 -14.98 36.83
CA GLY A 548 14.60 -14.08 37.60
C GLY A 548 15.22 -12.69 37.74
N VAL A 549 14.43 -11.65 37.48
CA VAL A 549 14.87 -10.26 37.58
C VAL A 549 14.46 -9.68 38.93
N GLY A 550 15.41 -9.62 39.86
CA GLY A 550 15.19 -9.02 41.16
C GLY A 550 14.10 -9.72 41.97
N GLN A 551 13.32 -8.95 42.73
CA GLN A 551 12.17 -9.48 43.50
C GLN A 551 10.85 -9.46 42.72
N SER A 552 10.85 -9.10 41.43
CA SER A 552 9.64 -8.91 40.63
C SER A 552 8.88 -10.21 40.33
N GLY A 553 9.54 -11.37 40.45
CA GLY A 553 9.02 -12.67 40.00
C GLY A 553 8.95 -12.82 38.47
N VAL A 554 9.38 -11.81 37.71
CA VAL A 554 9.43 -11.83 36.24
C VAL A 554 10.79 -12.37 35.79
N THR A 555 10.79 -13.11 34.68
CA THR A 555 12.01 -13.70 34.12
C THR A 555 12.45 -13.03 32.82
N LEU A 556 13.76 -12.91 32.63
CA LEU A 556 14.39 -12.49 31.38
C LEU A 556 15.09 -13.68 30.74
N SER A 557 15.01 -13.79 29.42
CA SER A 557 15.89 -14.66 28.63
C SER A 557 16.39 -13.93 27.40
N GLY A 558 17.47 -14.41 26.82
CA GLY A 558 18.10 -13.77 25.68
C GLY A 558 18.90 -14.77 24.87
N TYR A 559 19.51 -14.24 23.82
CA TYR A 559 20.34 -14.99 22.92
C TYR A 559 21.47 -14.08 22.49
N ALA A 560 22.71 -14.56 22.57
CA ALA A 560 23.87 -13.85 22.08
C ALA A 560 24.30 -14.49 20.75
N ASP A 561 24.49 -13.69 19.71
CA ASP A 561 24.97 -14.19 18.42
C ASP A 561 26.34 -14.87 18.58
N ARG A 562 27.22 -14.27 19.37
CA ARG A 562 28.53 -14.82 19.71
C ARG A 562 29.02 -14.38 21.08
N VAL A 563 29.60 -15.34 21.80
CA VAL A 563 30.33 -15.14 23.06
C VAL A 563 31.74 -15.70 22.92
N ASP A 564 32.74 -14.85 23.10
CA ASP A 564 34.15 -15.26 23.06
C ASP A 564 34.74 -15.29 24.46
N LEU A 565 35.21 -16.46 24.90
CA LEU A 565 35.86 -16.63 26.19
C LEU A 565 37.31 -16.16 26.12
N LEU A 566 37.69 -15.27 27.04
CA LEU A 566 39.03 -14.74 27.19
C LEU A 566 39.75 -15.36 28.40
N ALA A 567 41.05 -15.10 28.49
CA ALA A 567 41.82 -15.44 29.68
C ALA A 567 41.25 -14.77 30.95
N GLY A 568 41.45 -15.39 32.11
CA GLY A 568 41.04 -14.81 33.40
C GLY A 568 39.53 -14.85 33.68
N GLY A 569 38.75 -15.64 32.94
CA GLY A 569 37.31 -15.80 33.17
C GLY A 569 36.45 -14.66 32.62
N MET A 570 37.04 -13.82 31.77
CA MET A 570 36.34 -12.76 31.05
C MET A 570 35.71 -13.29 29.75
N ALA A 571 34.71 -12.59 29.23
CA ALA A 571 34.15 -12.91 27.92
C ALA A 571 33.60 -11.68 27.18
N ASP A 572 33.73 -11.70 25.85
CA ASP A 572 33.20 -10.68 24.96
C ASP A 572 31.82 -11.12 24.43
N ILE A 573 30.84 -10.21 24.41
CA ILE A 573 29.55 -10.43 23.75
C ILE A 573 29.49 -9.60 22.47
N LEU A 574 29.27 -10.30 21.36
CA LEU A 574 29.35 -9.75 20.02
C LEU A 574 28.07 -10.05 19.26
N ASP A 575 27.54 -9.02 18.62
CA ASP A 575 26.32 -9.10 17.79
C ASP A 575 26.66 -8.67 16.36
N TYR A 576 26.35 -9.52 15.38
CA TYR A 576 26.69 -9.23 13.99
C TYR A 576 25.61 -8.36 13.36
N LYS A 577 26.02 -7.27 12.69
CA LYS A 577 25.08 -6.36 12.02
C LYS A 577 25.53 -6.06 10.60
N THR A 578 24.64 -6.36 9.65
CA THR A 578 24.77 -5.95 8.24
C THR A 578 24.28 -4.52 7.97
N GLY A 579 23.69 -3.86 8.98
CA GLY A 579 23.21 -2.49 8.94
C GLY A 579 23.78 -1.62 10.07
N SER A 580 23.28 -0.38 10.19
CA SER A 580 23.79 0.64 11.13
C SER A 580 22.97 0.82 12.41
N SER A 581 21.83 0.12 12.55
CA SER A 581 20.98 0.15 13.75
C SER A 581 21.12 -1.14 14.57
N PRO A 582 20.99 -1.10 15.91
CA PRO A 582 20.94 0.09 16.77
C PRO A 582 22.22 0.93 16.70
N SER A 583 22.13 2.22 16.98
CA SER A 583 23.33 3.06 17.00
C SER A 583 24.12 2.84 18.28
N LYS A 584 25.45 3.00 18.21
CA LYS A 584 26.34 2.96 19.37
C LYS A 584 25.88 3.90 20.51
N ALA A 585 25.35 5.07 20.16
CA ALA A 585 24.81 6.03 21.13
C ALA A 585 23.59 5.48 21.89
N GLN A 586 22.64 4.85 21.19
CA GLN A 586 21.45 4.26 21.79
C GLN A 586 21.78 3.06 22.68
N ALA A 587 22.76 2.25 22.27
CA ALA A 587 23.23 1.14 23.09
C ALA A 587 23.98 1.62 24.35
N HIS A 588 24.90 2.59 24.21
CA HIS A 588 25.65 3.15 25.35
C HIS A 588 24.76 3.86 26.39
N THR A 589 23.70 4.53 25.93
CA THR A 589 22.71 5.20 26.82
C THR A 589 21.65 4.25 27.37
N LEU A 590 21.74 2.96 27.05
CA LEU A 590 20.78 1.92 27.40
C LEU A 590 19.37 2.21 26.87
N LEU A 591 19.23 2.98 25.79
CA LEU A 591 17.97 3.12 25.06
C LEU A 591 17.60 1.81 24.35
N SER A 592 18.59 1.17 23.74
CA SER A 592 18.52 -0.18 23.17
C SER A 592 19.41 -1.11 24.01
N PRO A 593 18.91 -1.66 25.13
CA PRO A 593 19.75 -2.28 26.16
C PRO A 593 20.16 -3.72 25.83
N GLN A 594 20.04 -4.18 24.57
CA GLN A 594 20.21 -5.58 24.19
C GLN A 594 21.57 -6.17 24.65
N LEU A 595 22.68 -5.64 24.14
CA LEU A 595 24.03 -6.11 24.49
C LEU A 595 24.31 -6.00 26.00
N ALA A 596 23.84 -4.94 26.66
CA ALA A 596 24.06 -4.76 28.09
C ALA A 596 23.28 -5.80 28.92
N LEU A 597 22.05 -6.14 28.53
CA LEU A 597 21.25 -7.18 29.20
C LEU A 597 21.81 -8.58 28.94
N GLU A 598 22.33 -8.85 27.74
CA GLU A 598 23.08 -10.09 27.45
C GLU A 598 24.32 -10.19 28.34
N GLY A 599 25.07 -9.09 28.53
CA GLY A 599 26.18 -9.00 29.48
C GLY A 599 25.76 -9.28 30.93
N ALA A 600 24.59 -8.78 31.33
CA ALA A 600 24.05 -9.01 32.67
C ALA A 600 23.65 -10.49 32.89
N LEU A 601 23.08 -11.13 31.87
CA LEU A 601 22.74 -12.55 31.86
C LEU A 601 24.00 -13.43 31.92
N LEU A 602 25.06 -13.05 31.18
CA LEU A 602 26.35 -13.74 31.21
C LEU A 602 26.97 -13.73 32.61
N ARG A 603 26.98 -12.57 33.26
CA ARG A 603 27.51 -12.43 34.62
C ARG A 603 26.75 -13.26 35.65
N ARG A 604 25.44 -13.44 35.43
CA ARG A 604 24.56 -14.26 36.29
C ARG A 604 24.63 -15.75 35.97
N GLY A 605 25.47 -16.16 35.03
CA GLY A 605 25.62 -17.57 34.63
C GLY A 605 24.41 -18.14 33.90
N ALA A 606 23.60 -17.29 33.27
CA ALA A 606 22.39 -17.72 32.56
C ALA A 606 22.68 -18.55 31.31
N PHE A 607 23.91 -18.50 30.78
CA PHE A 607 24.36 -19.34 29.67
C PHE A 607 25.04 -20.59 30.23
N ASN A 608 24.29 -21.69 30.37
CA ASN A 608 24.75 -22.92 31.04
C ASN A 608 26.09 -23.45 30.53
N GLY A 609 26.34 -23.37 29.22
CA GLY A 609 27.57 -23.86 28.59
C GLY A 609 28.82 -23.05 28.97
N LEU A 610 28.64 -21.81 29.43
CA LEU A 610 29.72 -20.85 29.69
C LEU A 610 30.00 -20.67 31.18
N GLY A 611 28.97 -20.84 32.02
CA GLY A 611 28.99 -20.49 33.44
C GLY A 611 28.98 -18.98 33.67
N ALA A 612 29.14 -18.56 34.92
CA ALA A 612 29.25 -17.13 35.26
C ALA A 612 30.60 -16.58 34.79
N ARG A 613 30.56 -15.52 33.97
CA ARG A 613 31.75 -14.85 33.41
C ARG A 613 31.64 -13.34 33.56
N GLU A 614 32.77 -12.66 33.67
CA GLU A 614 32.79 -11.19 33.69
C GLU A 614 32.80 -10.66 32.26
N PRO A 615 31.82 -9.83 31.84
CA PRO A 615 31.81 -9.27 30.50
C PRO A 615 32.97 -8.27 30.34
N SER A 616 33.83 -8.47 29.34
CA SER A 616 34.95 -7.59 29.00
C SER A 616 34.62 -6.60 27.90
N GLN A 617 33.95 -7.06 26.84
CA GLN A 617 33.53 -6.25 25.70
C GLN A 617 32.06 -6.48 25.37
N LEU A 618 31.38 -5.40 24.97
CA LEU A 618 30.06 -5.41 24.36
C LEU A 618 30.16 -4.66 23.03
N ALA A 619 30.01 -5.35 21.90
CA ALA A 619 30.25 -4.73 20.60
C ALA A 619 29.34 -5.24 19.48
N PHE A 620 29.06 -4.34 18.54
CA PHE A 620 28.48 -4.69 17.24
C PHE A 620 29.61 -4.96 16.25
N ILE A 621 29.57 -6.10 15.57
CA ILE A 621 30.48 -6.39 14.46
C ILE A 621 29.82 -5.94 13.16
N ARG A 622 30.30 -4.82 12.62
CA ARG A 622 29.71 -4.17 11.44
C ARG A 622 30.24 -4.81 10.17
N LEU A 623 29.35 -5.48 9.46
CA LEU A 623 29.63 -6.13 8.18
C LEU A 623 29.19 -5.23 7.02
N LYS A 624 30.13 -4.51 6.41
CA LYS A 624 29.80 -3.56 5.33
C LYS A 624 29.85 -4.20 3.94
N PRO A 625 29.00 -3.75 3.00
CA PRO A 625 28.99 -4.29 1.62
C PRO A 625 30.29 -4.10 0.83
N ASN A 626 31.17 -3.18 1.25
CA ASN A 626 32.47 -2.94 0.62
C ASN A 626 33.57 -3.92 1.11
N GLY A 627 33.21 -4.91 1.93
CA GLY A 627 34.15 -5.88 2.50
C GLY A 627 34.77 -5.44 3.82
N ALA A 628 34.53 -4.22 4.29
CA ALA A 628 35.05 -3.76 5.57
C ALA A 628 34.32 -4.42 6.74
N VAL A 629 35.10 -4.99 7.66
CA VAL A 629 34.65 -5.53 8.95
C VAL A 629 35.33 -4.74 10.05
N PHE A 630 34.55 -4.21 10.98
CA PHE A 630 35.11 -3.54 12.15
C PHE A 630 34.22 -3.72 13.37
N GLU A 631 34.87 -3.72 14.52
CA GLU A 631 34.24 -3.79 15.83
C GLU A 631 33.81 -2.39 16.27
N GLU A 632 32.53 -2.25 16.62
CA GLU A 632 31.96 -1.04 17.20
C GLU A 632 31.58 -1.29 18.66
N SER A 633 32.54 -1.08 19.56
CA SER A 633 32.33 -1.19 21.01
C SER A 633 31.34 -0.14 21.53
N ILE A 634 30.41 -0.57 22.38
CA ILE A 634 29.44 0.32 23.04
C ILE A 634 29.97 0.90 24.37
N LEU A 635 31.21 0.57 24.76
CA LEU A 635 31.78 0.96 26.05
C LEU A 635 32.17 2.43 26.14
N GLU A 636 32.45 3.07 25.00
CA GLU A 636 32.83 4.48 24.95
C GLU A 636 31.97 5.26 23.98
N TYR A 637 31.30 6.32 24.40
CA TYR A 637 30.62 7.25 23.48
C TYR A 637 30.80 8.70 23.94
N ASN A 638 31.11 9.61 23.01
CA ASN A 638 31.39 11.02 23.30
C ASN A 638 32.41 11.20 24.46
N HIS A 639 33.53 10.46 24.42
CA HIS A 639 34.58 10.45 25.45
C HIS A 639 34.14 9.98 26.84
N LYS A 640 32.95 9.39 26.98
CA LYS A 640 32.49 8.75 28.21
C LYS A 640 32.79 7.26 28.13
N LEU A 641 33.84 6.84 28.82
CA LEU A 641 34.21 5.43 28.94
C LEU A 641 33.45 4.79 30.10
N ARG A 642 32.92 3.60 29.87
CA ARG A 642 32.23 2.76 30.85
C ARG A 642 32.71 1.33 30.72
N THR A 643 32.80 0.59 31.81
CA THR A 643 33.10 -0.84 31.72
C THR A 643 31.89 -1.63 31.26
N ALA A 644 32.12 -2.79 30.63
CA ALA A 644 31.06 -3.70 30.23
C ALA A 644 30.24 -4.19 31.45
N ALA A 645 30.91 -4.45 32.57
CA ALA A 645 30.26 -4.82 33.83
C ALA A 645 29.34 -3.71 34.36
N ASP A 646 29.76 -2.44 34.31
CA ASP A 646 28.93 -1.31 34.75
C ASP A 646 27.69 -1.12 33.87
N LEU A 647 27.84 -1.27 32.56
CA LEU A 647 26.71 -1.20 31.62
C LEU A 647 25.73 -2.35 31.86
N ALA A 648 26.23 -3.56 32.08
CA ALA A 648 25.42 -4.74 32.38
C ALA A 648 24.62 -4.58 33.68
N GLU A 649 25.27 -4.18 34.78
CA GLU A 649 24.58 -3.99 36.06
C GLU A 649 23.61 -2.82 36.03
N GLU A 650 23.94 -1.71 35.37
CA GLU A 650 23.00 -0.61 35.23
C GLU A 650 21.78 -1.02 34.39
N ALA A 651 21.98 -1.74 33.29
CA ALA A 651 20.87 -2.24 32.46
C ALA A 651 19.96 -3.18 33.27
N TRP A 652 20.54 -4.06 34.08
CA TRP A 652 19.78 -4.94 34.96
C TRP A 652 18.99 -4.16 36.03
N ALA A 653 19.62 -3.20 36.70
CA ALA A 653 18.97 -2.38 37.72
C ALA A 653 17.83 -1.52 37.13
N ARG A 654 18.03 -0.96 35.92
CA ARG A 654 16.99 -0.22 35.19
C ARG A 654 15.83 -1.15 34.79
N LEU A 655 16.12 -2.37 34.36
CA LEU A 655 15.10 -3.36 34.03
C LEU A 655 14.29 -3.74 35.28
N GLU A 656 14.94 -3.99 36.42
CA GLU A 656 14.25 -4.31 37.67
C GLU A 656 13.27 -3.19 38.07
N LYS A 657 13.71 -1.93 38.02
CA LYS A 657 12.84 -0.77 38.28
C LYS A 657 11.66 -0.71 37.30
N LEU A 658 11.90 -0.95 36.01
CA LEU A 658 10.85 -0.96 34.99
C LEU A 658 9.80 -2.05 35.26
N LEU A 659 10.24 -3.24 35.64
CA LEU A 659 9.34 -4.36 35.95
C LEU A 659 8.56 -4.12 37.24
N ILE A 660 9.16 -3.48 38.25
CA ILE A 660 8.46 -3.05 39.47
C ILE A 660 7.39 -2.01 39.12
N HIS A 661 7.69 -1.04 38.25
CA HIS A 661 6.72 -0.05 37.78
C HIS A 661 5.50 -0.72 37.12
N TYR A 662 5.71 -1.76 36.31
CA TYR A 662 4.62 -2.57 35.72
C TYR A 662 4.05 -3.65 36.65
N ALA A 663 4.52 -3.76 37.90
CA ALA A 663 3.87 -4.57 38.93
C ALA A 663 2.78 -3.78 39.70
N ASP A 664 2.72 -2.46 39.53
CA ASP A 664 1.64 -1.62 40.09
C ASP A 664 0.35 -1.73 39.23
N PRO A 665 -0.80 -2.11 39.81
CA PRO A 665 -2.10 -2.09 39.11
C PRO A 665 -2.48 -0.75 38.48
N SER A 666 -1.98 0.36 39.03
CA SER A 666 -2.28 1.73 38.56
C SER A 666 -1.56 2.08 37.25
N THR A 667 -0.42 1.42 36.98
CA THR A 667 0.37 1.60 35.77
C THR A 667 -0.32 0.96 34.57
N GLY A 668 -0.50 1.75 33.52
CA GLY A 668 -1.02 1.27 32.25
C GLY A 668 0.03 1.21 31.15
N TYR A 669 -0.26 0.45 30.10
CA TYR A 669 0.61 0.25 28.94
C TYR A 669 0.38 1.37 27.94
N LEU A 670 1.07 2.49 28.12
CA LEU A 670 0.95 3.68 27.26
C LEU A 670 1.42 3.37 25.83
N SER A 671 0.67 3.82 24.82
CA SER A 671 1.12 3.74 23.43
C SER A 671 2.25 4.74 23.16
N ARG A 672 3.32 4.30 22.49
CA ARG A 672 4.44 5.14 22.03
C ARG A 672 5.09 5.99 23.11
N ALA A 673 5.28 5.44 24.31
CA ALA A 673 5.90 6.12 25.45
C ALA A 673 7.21 6.85 25.09
N LEU A 674 8.04 6.26 24.23
CA LEU A 674 9.24 6.89 23.66
C LEU A 674 9.27 6.63 22.13
N PRO A 675 8.78 7.57 21.29
CA PRO A 675 8.76 7.41 19.84
C PRO A 675 10.17 7.18 19.26
N PHE A 676 10.28 6.33 18.22
CA PHE A 676 11.57 6.08 17.56
C PHE A 676 12.04 7.29 16.75
N ARG A 677 11.10 7.97 16.08
CA ARG A 677 11.24 9.25 15.39
C ARG A 677 9.93 10.04 15.51
N GLU A 678 10.02 11.37 15.57
CA GLU A 678 8.84 12.24 15.49
C GLU A 678 8.13 12.02 14.13
N GLY A 679 6.81 11.80 14.17
CA GLY A 679 5.98 11.66 12.96
C GLY A 679 6.00 10.29 12.25
N GLU A 680 6.78 9.31 12.71
CA GLU A 680 6.73 7.95 12.16
C GLU A 680 5.41 7.28 12.60
N THR A 681 4.56 6.74 11.72
CA THR A 681 3.22 6.19 12.07
C THR A 681 3.01 4.74 11.61
N ASP A 682 4.11 4.01 11.40
CA ASP A 682 4.11 2.69 10.75
C ASP A 682 4.31 1.51 11.72
N GLY A 683 4.01 1.68 13.00
CA GLY A 683 4.05 0.61 14.00
C GLY A 683 2.92 -0.41 13.82
N ASP A 684 3.20 -1.69 14.09
CA ASP A 684 2.26 -2.82 13.91
C ASP A 684 0.89 -2.60 14.59
N TYR A 685 0.85 -1.83 15.68
CA TYR A 685 -0.34 -1.59 16.49
C TYR A 685 -0.84 -0.15 16.44
N ASP A 686 -0.28 0.71 15.59
CA ASP A 686 -0.62 2.14 15.56
C ASP A 686 -2.07 2.39 15.13
N HIS A 687 -2.58 1.61 14.18
CA HIS A 687 -3.98 1.66 13.79
C HIS A 687 -4.90 1.25 14.96
N LEU A 688 -4.52 0.21 15.71
CA LEU A 688 -5.27 -0.23 16.90
C LEU A 688 -5.22 0.82 18.02
N ALA A 689 -4.08 1.50 18.17
CA ALA A 689 -3.89 2.59 19.11
C ALA A 689 -4.47 3.93 18.64
N ARG A 690 -5.02 4.00 17.41
CA ARG A 690 -5.57 5.22 16.78
C ARG A 690 -4.57 6.38 16.76
N VAL A 691 -3.29 6.11 16.50
CA VAL A 691 -2.19 7.11 16.57
C VAL A 691 -2.48 8.37 15.77
N LEU A 692 -2.92 8.22 14.52
CA LEU A 692 -3.24 9.35 13.63
C LEU A 692 -4.32 10.27 14.17
N GLU A 693 -5.16 9.79 15.09
CA GLU A 693 -6.28 10.54 15.63
C GLU A 693 -5.86 11.43 16.80
N TRP A 694 -5.17 10.88 17.81
CA TRP A 694 -4.71 11.67 18.95
C TRP A 694 -3.47 12.51 18.64
N SER A 695 -2.56 12.04 17.76
CA SER A 695 -1.38 12.84 17.38
C SER A 695 -1.73 14.10 16.59
N ALA A 696 -2.80 14.05 15.78
CA ALA A 696 -3.31 15.21 15.06
C ALA A 696 -4.04 16.21 15.98
N GLY A 697 -4.49 15.77 17.15
CA GLY A 697 -5.16 16.60 18.15
C GLY A 697 -4.23 17.52 18.95
N GLY A 698 -2.91 17.29 18.89
CA GLY A 698 -1.93 17.92 19.79
C GLY A 698 -2.12 17.40 21.21
N ASP A 699 -1.15 16.63 21.73
CA ASP A 699 -1.11 16.25 23.15
C ASP A 699 -0.98 17.55 23.98
N ALA A 700 -2.10 18.10 24.45
CA ALA A 700 -2.15 19.36 25.17
C ALA A 700 -1.88 19.22 26.69
N ASP A 701 -1.64 18.02 27.22
CA ASP A 701 -1.68 17.80 28.68
C ASP A 701 -0.51 17.03 29.33
N ASP A 702 0.54 16.60 28.61
CA ASP A 702 1.62 15.78 29.21
C ASP A 702 3.03 16.42 29.15
N GLU A 703 3.13 17.73 29.39
CA GLU A 703 4.42 18.42 29.65
C GLU A 703 4.85 18.39 31.14
N ALA A 704 4.25 17.52 31.96
CA ALA A 704 4.58 17.40 33.38
C ALA A 704 5.06 15.99 33.75
N GLY A 705 6.38 15.75 33.59
CA GLY A 705 7.05 14.68 34.34
C GLY A 705 8.22 14.00 33.63
N GLU A 706 9.35 14.70 33.48
CA GLU A 706 10.65 14.01 33.45
C GLU A 706 10.92 13.39 34.84
N ALA A 707 10.95 12.06 34.93
CA ALA A 707 11.63 11.29 35.97
C ALA A 707 11.93 9.86 35.52
#